data_AF-A0AAV9Y1M6-F1
#
_entry.id   AF-A0AAV9Y1M6-F1
#
_cell.length_a   1.000
_cell.length_b   1.000
_cell.length_c   1.000
_cell.angle_alpha   90.00
_cell.angle_beta   90.00
_cell.angle_gamma   90.00
#
_symmetry.space_group_name_H-M   'P 1'
#
loop_
_entity.id
_entity.type
_entity.pdbx_description
1 polymer ?
#
loop_
_entity_poly.entity_id
_entity_poly.type
_entity_poly.pdbx_seq_one_letter_code
_entity_poly.pdbx_strand_id
1 'polypeptide(L)'
;MSASSGREVTVEDDPNTKYLIENNVELPKSRLWKILERYYETVSIDAWRKNQVPSFITSNSRLANGYARLIHSFIMDQHAYNKSFKKVYIVEVGGGKYAPVWEDLGYTDVPFKYIFTDAMEASFSFLLRDSSVLVQFVERGWLDFARFNGNFSEPGDIFVGLNRNEQIPIDSSIVLVCNYVLDSLLTDALAINGDKNVSRATVSVYSTIEELDLTHPSIADRMTLTWGWKDLSYLDDQTEISERIEVNNDFIASFENDDGSKLSEKDLRILKYADYDVNLYKVIKSYLMLNREMSFVLPIGAIKMLRRFFEYTNGNICILIGDKGYPDDTEFMSIRPPHIAIHGCMSFMVNLDAMKKYFSNFGGSSIATRYKDTFQITCILGKRKSFFPRTIGSFIDSLDDLIPDNLLGIQKGFERIDLEEHSCSVGLKPFLGFLRYSNHDPFILWVLKKGILSTINDINIRQKEDIISDLRNVYKNIYPLESNIDVFDVLAQICLKGGFINEAIFYYNESLRCCPEYKHPSTFVNLAKCYQSQRNWKKAFFFCNEALKLDPDYSPALDFNSEYLNSSRRLNFIIVGCYSSWIFTDIIPTIQFDPMYNCIGVLPTCSTIDNAKKAFDNLEEIFNCSQENEVFSSSPVYFIDQLKNNKNIEDALAEVFYSYPHIEAVILDVPYSLLKPCVKIIWDNNKHLMTRSPTAHDVSTANELLDSKPPRSLWYDYSPLKFESSLYQVYNIIKQNGRLYAIHCKYDLPSEVINVSDQYKYDEIISRLIYTLSAIHIAIEGTLDWVFSPTGEGEPNKKTLFCGWSSPLRPRNDKVSNKNIGMSDEVHCTVTTEFVTWDKTLFQFEFHCDNCTVTLKKEGPIWLLLVRATKGRYETKIQCLGLQTANERFRKLCKDYNSDLYNSRDSVGFSAWWEAIIKAKQNPVHFSYKNKTLRN
;
A
#
# COMPACT_ATOMS: atom_id res chain seq x y z
N MET A 1 16.38 -8.36 4.82
CA MET A 1 16.82 -8.52 3.43
C MET A 1 17.99 -7.58 3.10
N SER A 2 18.82 -7.26 4.10
CA SER A 2 20.17 -6.71 3.87
C SER A 2 20.99 -7.74 3.10
N ALA A 3 21.90 -7.29 2.24
CA ALA A 3 22.92 -8.10 1.57
C ALA A 3 23.25 -9.34 2.39
N SER A 4 23.07 -10.53 1.81
CA SER A 4 23.61 -11.76 2.40
C SER A 4 25.04 -11.43 2.80
N SER A 5 25.33 -11.52 4.10
CA SER A 5 26.68 -11.32 4.60
C SER A 5 27.49 -12.49 4.05
N GLY A 6 28.02 -12.31 2.84
CA GLY A 6 28.82 -13.33 2.17
C GLY A 6 29.93 -13.75 3.12
N ARG A 7 30.10 -15.06 3.27
CA ARG A 7 31.15 -15.59 4.12
C ARG A 7 32.46 -15.52 3.35
N GLU A 8 33.51 -15.02 3.97
CA GLU A 8 34.85 -15.11 3.39
C GLU A 8 35.29 -16.59 3.38
N VAL A 9 35.87 -17.04 2.27
CA VAL A 9 36.43 -18.40 2.18
C VAL A 9 37.48 -18.56 3.28
N THR A 10 37.37 -19.65 4.04
CA THR A 10 38.26 -19.88 5.19
C THR A 10 39.63 -20.36 4.69
N VAL A 11 40.70 -19.74 5.20
CA VAL A 11 42.07 -20.21 5.00
C VAL A 11 42.26 -21.49 5.82
N GLU A 12 42.79 -22.55 5.21
CA GLU A 12 42.96 -23.84 5.86
C GLU A 12 44.24 -23.88 6.72
N ASP A 13 44.08 -24.23 8.00
CA ASP A 13 45.16 -24.30 8.98
C ASP A 13 45.68 -25.73 9.18
N ASP A 14 44.84 -26.76 8.97
CA ASP A 14 45.23 -28.18 9.08
C ASP A 14 44.77 -29.01 7.86
N PRO A 15 45.49 -28.88 6.72
CA PRO A 15 45.18 -29.58 5.47
C PRO A 15 45.04 -31.10 5.59
N ASN A 16 45.71 -31.71 6.58
CA ASN A 16 45.72 -33.17 6.75
C ASN A 16 44.36 -33.71 7.24
N THR A 17 43.48 -32.84 7.75
CA THR A 17 42.14 -33.22 8.22
C THR A 17 41.06 -33.14 7.14
N LYS A 18 41.44 -32.77 5.91
CA LYS A 18 40.52 -32.48 4.80
C LYS A 18 40.81 -33.35 3.58
N TYR A 19 39.86 -33.38 2.65
CA TYR A 19 40.02 -34.03 1.36
C TYR A 19 40.56 -33.03 0.34
N LEU A 20 41.69 -33.36 -0.25
CA LEU A 20 42.34 -32.53 -1.27
C LEU A 20 41.55 -32.58 -2.59
N ILE A 21 41.07 -31.43 -3.05
CA ILE A 21 40.47 -31.28 -4.38
C ILE A 21 41.56 -30.94 -5.40
N GLU A 22 42.44 -30.00 -5.10
CA GLU A 22 43.50 -29.53 -6.00
C GLU A 22 44.69 -29.04 -5.18
N ASN A 23 45.93 -29.35 -5.59
CA ASN A 23 47.13 -29.02 -4.85
C ASN A 23 48.00 -28.00 -5.59
N ASN A 24 48.18 -26.83 -4.97
CA ASN A 24 49.18 -25.83 -5.32
C ASN A 24 49.23 -25.44 -6.81
N VAL A 25 48.06 -25.14 -7.39
CA VAL A 25 47.89 -24.77 -8.80
C VAL A 25 47.86 -23.25 -8.96
N GLU A 26 48.40 -22.71 -10.05
CA GLU A 26 48.30 -21.29 -10.37
C GLU A 26 46.84 -20.83 -10.39
N LEU A 27 46.52 -19.70 -9.76
CA LEU A 27 45.13 -19.29 -9.54
C LEU A 27 44.25 -19.32 -10.81
N PRO A 28 44.67 -18.80 -11.98
CA PRO A 28 43.84 -18.86 -13.20
C PRO A 28 43.62 -20.26 -13.78
N LYS A 29 44.42 -21.24 -13.38
CA LYS A 29 44.31 -22.64 -13.81
C LYS A 29 43.51 -23.49 -12.82
N SER A 30 43.14 -22.93 -11.67
CA SER A 30 42.47 -23.67 -10.61
C SER A 30 41.07 -24.13 -10.99
N ARG A 31 40.65 -25.26 -10.42
CA ARG A 31 39.28 -25.78 -10.47
C ARG A 31 38.23 -24.81 -9.91
N LEU A 32 38.63 -23.83 -9.10
CA LEU A 32 37.74 -22.76 -8.62
C LEU A 32 36.91 -22.12 -9.74
N TRP A 33 37.53 -21.87 -10.91
CA TRP A 33 36.85 -21.27 -12.06
C TRP A 33 35.84 -22.21 -12.71
N LYS A 34 36.11 -23.53 -12.73
CA LYS A 34 35.16 -24.53 -13.22
C LYS A 34 33.97 -24.73 -12.28
N ILE A 35 34.22 -24.65 -10.96
CA ILE A 35 33.17 -24.67 -9.94
C ILE A 35 32.24 -23.46 -10.14
N LEU A 36 32.82 -22.28 -10.37
CA LEU A 36 32.07 -21.04 -10.62
C LEU A 36 31.28 -21.08 -11.94
N GLU A 37 31.90 -21.54 -13.03
CA GLU A 37 31.23 -21.68 -14.33
C GLU A 37 30.03 -22.63 -14.25
N ARG A 38 30.23 -23.82 -13.65
CA ARG A 38 29.15 -24.80 -13.46
C ARG A 38 28.03 -24.29 -12.56
N TYR A 39 28.33 -23.40 -11.60
CA TYR A 39 27.30 -22.77 -10.78
C TYR A 39 26.34 -21.94 -11.66
N TYR A 40 26.87 -21.07 -12.52
CA TYR A 40 26.02 -20.27 -13.41
C TYR A 40 25.30 -21.12 -14.48
N GLU A 41 25.89 -22.22 -14.94
CA GLU A 41 25.23 -23.19 -15.81
C GLU A 41 24.03 -23.89 -15.14
N THR A 42 24.13 -24.20 -13.84
CA THR A 42 23.07 -24.93 -13.12
C THR A 42 22.01 -24.02 -12.52
N VAL A 43 22.40 -22.86 -11.99
CA VAL A 43 21.50 -21.94 -11.30
C VAL A 43 20.87 -20.92 -12.27
N SER A 44 21.59 -20.50 -13.32
CA SER A 44 21.14 -19.52 -14.33
C SER A 44 20.40 -18.34 -13.66
N ILE A 45 19.25 -17.91 -14.19
CA ILE A 45 18.50 -16.74 -13.72
C ILE A 45 18.05 -16.85 -12.25
N ASP A 46 17.94 -18.06 -11.69
CA ASP A 46 17.49 -18.26 -10.31
C ASP A 46 18.49 -17.72 -9.27
N ALA A 47 19.77 -17.51 -9.66
CA ALA A 47 20.79 -16.93 -8.78
C ALA A 47 20.37 -15.52 -8.32
N TRP A 48 19.77 -14.76 -9.23
CA TRP A 48 19.21 -13.44 -8.93
C TRP A 48 17.80 -13.54 -8.34
N ARG A 49 16.92 -14.42 -8.84
CA ARG A 49 15.52 -14.54 -8.37
C ARG A 49 15.38 -14.99 -6.92
N LYS A 50 16.34 -15.82 -6.45
CA LYS A 50 16.42 -16.31 -5.07
C LYS A 50 17.29 -15.42 -4.17
N ASN A 51 17.72 -14.26 -4.68
CA ASN A 51 18.56 -13.30 -3.98
C ASN A 51 19.87 -13.91 -3.43
N GLN A 52 20.45 -14.87 -4.17
CA GLN A 52 21.79 -15.39 -3.87
C GLN A 52 22.83 -14.34 -4.28
N VAL A 53 22.64 -13.72 -5.45
CA VAL A 53 23.37 -12.54 -5.91
C VAL A 53 22.56 -11.27 -5.60
N PRO A 54 23.12 -10.26 -4.90
CA PRO A 54 22.40 -9.04 -4.57
C PRO A 54 21.94 -8.26 -5.82
N SER A 55 20.63 -8.17 -6.04
CA SER A 55 20.01 -7.46 -7.17
C SER A 55 19.93 -5.93 -6.93
N PHE A 56 19.47 -5.52 -5.75
CA PHE A 56 19.15 -4.11 -5.48
C PHE A 56 20.35 -3.16 -5.61
N ILE A 57 21.55 -3.62 -5.22
CA ILE A 57 22.77 -2.81 -5.27
C ILE A 57 23.18 -2.50 -6.71
N THR A 58 22.84 -3.36 -7.69
CA THR A 58 23.22 -3.19 -9.10
C THR A 58 22.11 -2.69 -9.99
N SER A 59 20.86 -2.69 -9.51
CA SER A 59 19.70 -2.49 -10.38
C SER A 59 18.57 -1.64 -9.81
N ASN A 60 18.84 -0.84 -8.78
CA ASN A 60 17.85 0.11 -8.26
C ASN A 60 17.55 1.22 -9.28
N SER A 61 16.34 1.77 -9.21
CA SER A 61 15.85 2.78 -10.16
C SER A 61 16.71 4.05 -10.21
N ARG A 62 17.36 4.43 -9.10
CA ARG A 62 18.23 5.63 -9.06
C ARG A 62 19.53 5.41 -9.83
N LEU A 63 20.17 4.26 -9.66
CA LEU A 63 21.37 3.88 -10.42
C LEU A 63 21.07 3.79 -11.93
N ALA A 64 19.96 3.14 -12.29
CA ALA A 64 19.55 3.01 -13.69
C ALA A 64 19.38 4.39 -14.37
N ASN A 65 18.76 5.36 -13.68
CA ASN A 65 18.66 6.74 -14.16
C ASN A 65 20.02 7.42 -14.30
N GLY A 66 20.92 7.21 -13.34
CA GLY A 66 22.30 7.70 -13.42
C GLY A 66 22.99 7.21 -14.70
N TYR A 67 22.88 5.91 -14.98
CA TYR A 67 23.41 5.30 -16.19
C TYR A 67 22.72 5.83 -17.46
N ALA A 68 21.39 6.01 -17.45
CA ALA A 68 20.66 6.56 -18.59
C ALA A 68 21.16 7.97 -18.95
N ARG A 69 21.39 8.83 -17.95
CA ARG A 69 21.95 10.18 -18.14
C ARG A 69 23.38 10.14 -18.71
N LEU A 70 24.21 9.22 -18.22
CA LEU A 70 25.57 9.00 -18.72
C LEU A 70 25.58 8.51 -20.16
N ILE A 71 24.77 7.50 -20.48
CA ILE A 71 24.63 6.93 -21.82
C ILE A 71 24.13 8.00 -22.79
N HIS A 72 23.09 8.75 -22.42
CA HIS A 72 22.60 9.87 -23.21
C HIS A 72 23.70 10.90 -23.48
N SER A 73 24.46 11.28 -22.44
CA SER A 73 25.55 12.24 -22.58
C SER A 73 26.69 11.73 -23.49
N PHE A 74 26.98 10.42 -23.44
CA PHE A 74 27.92 9.78 -24.35
C PHE A 74 27.43 9.79 -25.79
N ILE A 75 26.16 9.44 -26.03
CA ILE A 75 25.52 9.55 -27.36
C ILE A 75 25.68 10.99 -27.88
N MET A 76 25.37 11.99 -27.05
CA MET A 76 25.52 13.40 -27.43
C MET A 76 26.98 13.77 -27.74
N ASP A 77 27.96 13.25 -27.00
CA ASP A 77 29.40 13.43 -27.26
C ASP A 77 29.85 12.80 -28.58
N GLN A 78 29.25 11.68 -29.00
CA GLN A 78 29.48 11.11 -30.34
C GLN A 78 28.91 11.99 -31.46
N HIS A 79 27.87 12.78 -31.16
CA HIS A 79 27.13 13.61 -32.12
C HIS A 79 27.35 15.11 -31.89
N ALA A 80 28.61 15.54 -31.78
CA ALA A 80 28.94 16.97 -31.84
C ALA A 80 28.47 17.59 -33.17
N TYR A 81 28.10 18.89 -33.15
CA TYR A 81 27.47 19.65 -34.24
C TYR A 81 28.03 19.31 -35.64
N ASN A 82 27.13 19.11 -36.62
CA ASN A 82 27.40 18.85 -38.05
C ASN A 82 27.90 17.44 -38.45
N LYS A 83 27.66 16.39 -37.66
CA LYS A 83 27.87 14.99 -38.09
C LYS A 83 26.56 14.22 -38.20
N SER A 84 26.50 13.28 -39.14
CA SER A 84 25.40 12.33 -39.24
C SER A 84 25.31 11.46 -37.98
N PHE A 85 24.08 11.16 -37.57
CA PHE A 85 23.82 10.34 -36.40
C PHE A 85 24.31 8.90 -36.65
N LYS A 86 25.39 8.49 -35.97
CA LYS A 86 25.86 7.10 -35.93
C LYS A 86 25.18 6.35 -34.80
N LYS A 87 24.58 5.20 -35.09
CA LYS A 87 23.95 4.35 -34.09
C LYS A 87 24.96 3.93 -33.00
N VAL A 88 24.57 4.10 -31.74
CA VAL A 88 25.35 3.65 -30.57
C VAL A 88 24.86 2.25 -30.15
N TYR A 89 25.75 1.39 -29.68
CA TYR A 89 25.36 0.08 -29.15
C TYR A 89 25.61 0.07 -27.65
N ILE A 90 24.62 -0.34 -26.87
CA ILE A 90 24.76 -0.52 -25.44
C ILE A 90 24.84 -2.02 -25.22
N VAL A 91 25.96 -2.51 -24.71
CA VAL A 91 26.17 -3.94 -24.44
C VAL A 91 26.24 -4.11 -22.93
N GLU A 92 25.31 -4.86 -22.35
CA GLU A 92 25.33 -5.22 -20.94
C GLU A 92 25.88 -6.64 -20.78
N VAL A 93 26.91 -6.81 -19.95
CA VAL A 93 27.57 -8.10 -19.71
C VAL A 93 27.15 -8.64 -18.34
N GLY A 94 26.50 -9.81 -18.31
CA GLY A 94 26.11 -10.48 -17.07
C GLY A 94 24.83 -9.91 -16.45
N GLY A 95 23.81 -9.70 -17.28
CA GLY A 95 22.85 -8.62 -17.07
C GLY A 95 21.99 -8.63 -15.80
N GLY A 96 21.54 -7.42 -15.44
CA GLY A 96 20.67 -7.11 -14.31
C GLY A 96 19.38 -6.39 -14.75
N LYS A 97 18.70 -5.74 -13.80
CA LYS A 97 17.45 -5.01 -14.07
C LYS A 97 17.75 -3.60 -14.59
N TYR A 98 17.21 -3.27 -15.77
CA TYR A 98 17.24 -1.92 -16.33
C TYR A 98 15.82 -1.44 -16.62
N ALA A 99 15.48 -0.23 -16.16
CA ALA A 99 14.24 0.45 -16.52
C ALA A 99 14.56 1.47 -17.63
N PRO A 100 13.85 1.43 -18.78
CA PRO A 100 14.13 2.34 -19.89
C PRO A 100 13.55 3.73 -19.60
N VAL A 101 14.41 4.76 -19.56
CA VAL A 101 14.03 6.17 -19.36
C VAL A 101 14.29 7.00 -20.62
N TRP A 102 14.02 6.41 -21.78
CA TRP A 102 14.48 6.96 -23.05
C TRP A 102 13.41 7.80 -23.78
N GLU A 103 12.12 7.52 -23.56
CA GLU A 103 11.02 8.28 -24.20
C GLU A 103 11.03 9.75 -23.76
N ASP A 104 11.30 10.01 -22.48
CA ASP A 104 11.38 11.37 -21.93
C ASP A 104 12.57 12.19 -22.46
N LEU A 105 13.57 11.53 -23.06
CA LEU A 105 14.74 12.18 -23.66
C LEU A 105 14.51 12.61 -25.12
N GLY A 106 13.31 12.41 -25.66
CA GLY A 106 12.89 12.95 -26.96
C GLY A 106 13.34 12.13 -28.18
N TYR A 107 13.75 10.88 -27.99
CA TYR A 107 14.11 9.99 -29.09
C TYR A 107 12.86 9.45 -29.80
N THR A 108 12.68 9.79 -31.08
CA THR A 108 11.55 9.30 -31.93
C THR A 108 11.91 8.06 -32.76
N ASP A 109 13.20 7.85 -33.03
CA ASP A 109 13.77 6.65 -33.68
C ASP A 109 14.57 5.83 -32.65
N VAL A 110 15.28 4.78 -33.10
CA VAL A 110 16.15 3.93 -32.28
C VAL A 110 17.60 4.44 -32.32
N PRO A 111 17.99 5.47 -31.54
CA PRO A 111 19.36 6.04 -31.55
C PRO A 111 20.44 5.04 -31.11
N PHE A 112 20.03 4.03 -30.34
CA PHE A 112 20.91 2.99 -29.84
C PHE A 112 20.23 1.62 -29.91
N LYS A 113 21.01 0.55 -30.00
CA LYS A 113 20.51 -0.82 -29.76
C LYS A 113 21.07 -1.30 -28.42
N TYR A 114 20.18 -1.63 -27.49
CA TYR A 114 20.55 -2.26 -26.22
C TYR A 114 20.65 -3.76 -26.44
N ILE A 115 21.77 -4.35 -26.06
CA ILE A 115 22.07 -5.77 -26.23
C ILE A 115 22.35 -6.33 -24.83
N PHE A 116 21.38 -7.06 -24.32
CA PHE A 116 21.51 -7.79 -23.07
C PHE A 116 22.27 -9.08 -23.35
N THR A 117 23.37 -9.32 -22.62
CA THR A 117 24.18 -10.52 -22.82
C THR A 117 24.37 -11.35 -21.57
N ASP A 118 24.39 -12.67 -21.79
CA ASP A 118 24.66 -13.69 -20.78
C ASP A 118 25.48 -14.83 -21.44
N ALA A 119 26.25 -15.55 -20.64
CA ALA A 119 26.96 -16.74 -21.10
C ALA A 119 25.98 -17.87 -21.47
N MET A 120 24.79 -17.90 -20.85
CA MET A 120 23.77 -18.95 -21.00
C MET A 120 22.47 -18.41 -21.60
N GLU A 121 21.98 -19.05 -22.67
CA GLU A 121 20.71 -18.65 -23.32
C GLU A 121 19.47 -18.92 -22.47
N ALA A 122 19.55 -19.86 -21.51
CA ALA A 122 18.45 -20.21 -20.62
C ALA A 122 17.92 -18.99 -19.84
N SER A 123 18.79 -18.02 -19.54
CA SER A 123 18.43 -16.76 -18.87
C SER A 123 17.42 -15.93 -19.67
N PHE A 124 17.45 -15.97 -21.01
CA PHE A 124 16.61 -15.13 -21.87
C PHE A 124 15.14 -15.58 -21.90
N SER A 125 14.89 -16.89 -21.80
CA SER A 125 13.53 -17.46 -21.84
C SER A 125 12.65 -16.93 -20.70
N PHE A 126 13.25 -16.61 -19.55
CA PHE A 126 12.53 -15.97 -18.44
C PHE A 126 12.21 -14.50 -18.74
N LEU A 127 13.17 -13.75 -19.29
CA LEU A 127 13.06 -12.31 -19.57
C LEU A 127 12.08 -12.00 -20.72
N LEU A 128 11.83 -12.99 -21.59
CA LEU A 128 10.98 -12.90 -22.78
C LEU A 128 9.58 -13.52 -22.61
N ARG A 129 9.13 -13.83 -21.38
CA ARG A 129 7.75 -14.31 -21.15
C ARG A 129 6.74 -13.21 -21.53
N ASP A 130 5.55 -13.60 -21.99
CA ASP A 130 4.49 -12.68 -22.43
C ASP A 130 4.11 -11.60 -21.40
N SER A 131 4.28 -11.89 -20.11
CA SER A 131 4.03 -10.94 -19.02
C SER A 131 5.14 -9.90 -18.81
N SER A 132 6.27 -10.02 -19.51
CA SER A 132 7.45 -9.17 -19.34
C SER A 132 7.31 -7.83 -20.07
N VAL A 133 7.59 -6.75 -19.35
CA VAL A 133 7.65 -5.38 -19.89
C VAL A 133 8.78 -5.22 -20.92
N LEU A 134 9.74 -6.14 -20.99
CA LEU A 134 10.84 -6.09 -21.96
C LEU A 134 10.41 -6.44 -23.39
N VAL A 135 9.34 -7.22 -23.56
CA VAL A 135 8.86 -7.68 -24.87
C VAL A 135 8.55 -6.49 -25.79
N GLN A 136 7.93 -5.42 -25.27
CA GLN A 136 7.62 -4.23 -26.06
C GLN A 136 8.89 -3.53 -26.61
N PHE A 137 10.02 -3.61 -25.89
CA PHE A 137 11.28 -3.02 -26.36
C PHE A 137 11.98 -3.89 -27.40
N VAL A 138 11.80 -5.20 -27.31
CA VAL A 138 12.25 -6.15 -28.34
C VAL A 138 11.45 -5.94 -29.62
N GLU A 139 10.11 -5.85 -29.52
CA GLU A 139 9.22 -5.61 -30.67
C GLU A 139 9.49 -4.26 -31.35
N ARG A 140 9.84 -3.24 -30.57
CA ARG A 140 10.28 -1.92 -31.09
C ARG A 140 11.71 -1.92 -31.66
N GLY A 141 12.47 -3.00 -31.49
CA GLY A 141 13.86 -3.12 -31.96
C GLY A 141 14.90 -2.37 -31.11
N TRP A 142 14.52 -1.96 -29.89
CA TRP A 142 15.39 -1.22 -28.95
C TRP A 142 16.25 -2.14 -28.09
N LEU A 143 15.73 -3.33 -27.77
CA LEU A 143 16.37 -4.34 -26.95
C LEU A 143 16.57 -5.63 -27.76
N ASP A 144 17.72 -6.26 -27.57
CA ASP A 144 18.04 -7.56 -28.14
C ASP A 144 18.81 -8.40 -27.11
N PHE A 145 18.85 -9.71 -27.34
CA PHE A 145 19.52 -10.66 -26.46
C PHE A 145 20.57 -11.45 -27.23
N ALA A 146 21.79 -11.54 -26.71
CA ALA A 146 22.87 -12.26 -27.35
C ALA A 146 23.71 -13.05 -26.35
N ARG A 147 24.23 -14.20 -26.77
CA ARG A 147 25.16 -14.97 -25.94
C ARG A 147 26.54 -14.30 -25.96
N PHE A 148 27.12 -14.09 -24.79
CA PHE A 148 28.47 -13.55 -24.65
C PHE A 148 29.13 -14.05 -23.37
N ASN A 149 30.29 -14.72 -23.49
CA ASN A 149 31.08 -15.14 -22.35
C ASN A 149 32.29 -14.19 -22.19
N GLY A 150 32.33 -13.41 -21.11
CA GLY A 150 33.37 -12.40 -20.89
C GLY A 150 34.80 -12.94 -20.89
N ASN A 151 35.03 -14.20 -20.53
CA ASN A 151 36.38 -14.80 -20.55
C ASN A 151 36.82 -15.24 -21.96
N PHE A 152 35.89 -15.61 -22.84
CA PHE A 152 36.21 -16.35 -24.07
C PHE A 152 35.68 -15.70 -25.36
N SER A 153 34.53 -15.01 -25.34
CA SER A 153 33.89 -14.45 -26.54
C SER A 153 34.52 -13.14 -27.02
N GLU A 154 34.60 -12.95 -28.33
CA GLU A 154 34.95 -11.69 -28.99
C GLU A 154 33.72 -10.79 -29.18
N PRO A 155 33.87 -9.46 -29.29
CA PRO A 155 32.74 -8.57 -29.61
C PRO A 155 32.01 -8.95 -30.92
N GLY A 156 32.73 -9.53 -31.88
CA GLY A 156 32.16 -10.05 -33.12
C GLY A 156 31.28 -11.29 -32.94
N ASP A 157 31.36 -11.99 -31.80
CA ASP A 157 30.51 -13.15 -31.50
C ASP A 157 29.10 -12.73 -31.01
N ILE A 158 28.84 -11.43 -30.89
CA ILE A 158 27.54 -10.89 -30.51
C ILE A 158 26.64 -10.83 -31.74
N PHE A 159 25.82 -11.87 -31.89
CA PHE A 159 24.80 -11.98 -32.92
C PHE A 159 23.43 -11.51 -32.42
N VAL A 160 22.85 -10.55 -33.12
CA VAL A 160 21.57 -9.90 -32.78
C VAL A 160 20.56 -10.00 -33.94
N GLY A 161 19.32 -9.59 -33.68
CA GLY A 161 18.19 -9.63 -34.63
C GLY A 161 17.40 -10.94 -34.56
N LEU A 162 16.21 -10.96 -35.16
CA LEU A 162 15.27 -12.10 -35.12
C LEU A 162 15.90 -13.43 -35.57
N ASN A 163 16.78 -13.39 -36.57
CA ASN A 163 17.49 -14.56 -37.11
C ASN A 163 18.91 -14.74 -36.53
N ARG A 164 19.34 -13.89 -35.60
CA ARG A 164 20.71 -13.86 -35.03
C ARG A 164 21.82 -13.87 -36.07
N ASN A 165 21.69 -13.01 -37.09
CA ASN A 165 22.65 -12.88 -38.19
C ASN A 165 23.29 -11.48 -38.27
N GLU A 166 22.80 -10.51 -37.48
CA GLU A 166 23.38 -9.16 -37.45
C GLU A 166 24.49 -9.11 -36.41
N GLN A 167 25.61 -8.47 -36.74
CA GLN A 167 26.70 -8.18 -35.80
C GLN A 167 26.80 -6.69 -35.55
N ILE A 168 27.38 -6.31 -34.41
CA ILE A 168 27.77 -4.92 -34.16
C ILE A 168 28.84 -4.54 -35.20
N PRO A 169 28.71 -3.45 -35.98
CA PRO A 169 29.74 -3.06 -36.92
C PRO A 169 31.08 -2.71 -36.24
N ILE A 170 32.20 -3.03 -36.87
CA ILE A 170 33.53 -2.56 -36.45
C ILE A 170 33.54 -1.01 -36.44
N ASP A 171 34.31 -0.41 -35.54
CA ASP A 171 34.40 1.04 -35.33
C ASP A 171 33.09 1.71 -34.85
N SER A 172 32.11 0.91 -34.39
CA SER A 172 30.91 1.42 -33.73
C SER A 172 31.24 2.11 -32.41
N SER A 173 30.39 3.04 -31.99
CA SER A 173 30.45 3.60 -30.65
C SER A 173 29.70 2.68 -29.68
N ILE A 174 30.39 2.19 -28.64
CA ILE A 174 29.81 1.25 -27.68
C ILE A 174 29.75 1.86 -26.28
N VAL A 175 28.64 1.67 -25.58
CA VAL A 175 28.59 1.76 -24.12
C VAL A 175 28.56 0.34 -23.57
N LEU A 176 29.56 -0.04 -22.81
CA LEU A 176 29.67 -1.36 -22.18
C LEU A 176 29.30 -1.23 -20.70
N VAL A 177 28.29 -1.96 -20.26
CA VAL A 177 27.81 -1.98 -18.87
C VAL A 177 28.20 -3.30 -18.23
N CYS A 178 29.04 -3.23 -17.20
CA CYS A 178 29.59 -4.37 -16.47
C CYS A 178 29.26 -4.23 -14.98
N ASN A 179 28.07 -4.65 -14.58
CA ASN A 179 27.64 -4.63 -13.18
C ASN A 179 27.73 -6.04 -12.58
N TYR A 180 28.42 -6.21 -11.45
CA TYR A 180 28.53 -7.49 -10.71
C TYR A 180 28.94 -8.68 -11.59
N VAL A 181 29.93 -8.45 -12.46
CA VAL A 181 30.35 -9.44 -13.44
C VAL A 181 31.86 -9.60 -13.50
N LEU A 182 32.62 -8.54 -13.23
CA LEU A 182 34.08 -8.59 -13.33
C LEU A 182 34.68 -9.36 -12.14
N ASP A 183 34.00 -9.37 -10.99
CA ASP A 183 34.33 -10.20 -9.81
C ASP A 183 34.24 -11.71 -10.07
N SER A 184 33.57 -12.09 -11.16
CA SER A 184 33.31 -13.46 -11.57
C SER A 184 34.10 -13.88 -12.82
N LEU A 185 34.89 -12.97 -13.39
CA LEU A 185 35.81 -13.27 -14.49
C LEU A 185 37.18 -13.74 -13.97
N LEU A 186 37.92 -14.42 -14.85
CA LEU A 186 39.24 -14.97 -14.53
C LEU A 186 40.14 -13.89 -13.90
N THR A 187 40.65 -14.20 -12.72
CA THR A 187 41.50 -13.31 -11.92
C THR A 187 42.77 -14.05 -11.53
N ASP A 188 43.89 -13.35 -11.64
CA ASP A 188 45.18 -13.80 -11.09
C ASP A 188 45.50 -13.00 -9.81
N ALA A 189 46.56 -13.37 -9.10
CA ALA A 189 47.06 -12.56 -8.01
C ALA A 189 48.59 -12.55 -7.97
N LEU A 190 49.15 -11.39 -7.69
CA LEU A 190 50.59 -11.16 -7.60
C LEU A 190 50.96 -10.65 -6.21
N ALA A 191 52.16 -10.99 -5.77
CA ALA A 191 52.81 -10.44 -4.60
C ALA A 191 54.16 -9.82 -4.97
N ILE A 192 54.46 -8.70 -4.32
CA ILE A 192 55.72 -7.98 -4.38
C ILE A 192 56.30 -7.99 -2.97
N ASN A 193 57.49 -8.55 -2.81
CA ASN A 193 58.22 -8.58 -1.54
C ASN A 193 59.14 -7.36 -1.38
N GLY A 194 59.79 -7.23 -0.22
CA GLY A 194 60.71 -6.11 0.07
C GLY A 194 61.87 -5.96 -0.92
N ASP A 195 62.29 -7.06 -1.55
CA ASP A 195 63.35 -7.10 -2.56
C ASP A 195 62.87 -6.81 -3.99
N LYS A 196 61.60 -6.38 -4.13
CA LYS A 196 60.93 -6.13 -5.43
C LYS A 196 60.87 -7.35 -6.34
N ASN A 197 60.90 -8.55 -5.78
CA ASN A 197 60.62 -9.77 -6.54
C ASN A 197 59.10 -9.94 -6.66
N VAL A 198 58.67 -10.31 -7.86
CA VAL A 198 57.26 -10.56 -8.16
C VAL A 198 57.01 -12.06 -8.12
N SER A 199 56.04 -12.46 -7.33
CA SER A 199 55.56 -13.84 -7.23
C SER A 199 54.09 -13.93 -7.62
N ARG A 200 53.69 -15.05 -8.17
CA ARG A 200 52.32 -15.36 -8.58
C ARG A 200 51.63 -16.25 -7.55
N ALA A 201 50.35 -16.02 -7.30
CA ALA A 201 49.57 -16.84 -6.39
C ALA A 201 49.33 -18.25 -6.94
N THR A 202 49.46 -19.21 -6.04
CA THR A 202 49.06 -20.61 -6.21
C THR A 202 48.07 -20.94 -5.11
N VAL A 203 47.10 -21.79 -5.42
CA VAL A 203 46.01 -22.16 -4.52
C VAL A 203 45.90 -23.67 -4.44
N SER A 204 45.67 -24.17 -3.22
CA SER A 204 45.20 -25.53 -3.00
C SER A 204 43.78 -25.47 -2.47
N VAL A 205 42.91 -26.33 -2.99
CA VAL A 205 41.49 -26.39 -2.64
C VAL A 205 41.24 -27.67 -1.87
N TYR A 206 40.59 -27.55 -0.71
CA TYR A 206 40.22 -28.66 0.15
C TYR A 206 38.71 -28.68 0.36
N SER A 207 38.15 -29.87 0.63
CA SER A 207 36.76 -30.05 1.05
C SER A 207 36.71 -30.74 2.41
N THR A 208 35.65 -30.44 3.17
CA THR A 208 35.35 -31.12 4.43
C THR A 208 34.86 -32.55 4.25
N ILE A 209 34.47 -32.93 3.03
CA ILE A 209 33.99 -34.27 2.66
C ILE A 209 34.72 -34.77 1.40
N GLU A 210 34.69 -36.08 1.18
CA GLU A 210 35.17 -36.66 -0.08
C GLU A 210 34.21 -36.30 -1.23
N GLU A 211 34.75 -35.70 -2.29
CA GLU A 211 33.99 -35.24 -3.45
C GLU A 211 34.05 -36.26 -4.59
N LEU A 212 32.89 -36.75 -5.03
CA LEU A 212 32.81 -37.60 -6.25
C LEU A 212 33.05 -36.78 -7.53
N ASP A 213 32.60 -35.53 -7.53
CA ASP A 213 32.76 -34.58 -8.63
C ASP A 213 33.50 -33.35 -8.12
N LEU A 214 34.79 -33.26 -8.45
CA LEU A 214 35.73 -32.22 -8.02
C LEU A 214 35.41 -30.81 -8.58
N THR A 215 34.36 -30.69 -9.38
CA THR A 215 33.91 -29.41 -9.97
C THR A 215 32.45 -29.10 -9.64
N HIS A 216 31.85 -29.83 -8.69
CA HIS A 216 30.46 -29.62 -8.30
C HIS A 216 30.26 -28.22 -7.63
N PRO A 217 29.24 -27.43 -8.03
CA PRO A 217 29.04 -26.06 -7.52
C PRO A 217 28.96 -25.93 -6.01
N SER A 218 28.32 -26.91 -5.32
CA SER A 218 28.17 -26.90 -3.86
C SER A 218 29.49 -26.94 -3.07
N ILE A 219 30.61 -27.27 -3.74
CA ILE A 219 31.94 -27.26 -3.10
C ILE A 219 32.23 -25.86 -2.54
N ALA A 220 31.77 -24.80 -3.21
CA ALA A 220 31.97 -23.41 -2.78
C ALA A 220 31.50 -23.16 -1.34
N ASP A 221 30.45 -23.84 -0.86
CA ASP A 221 29.89 -23.63 0.48
C ASP A 221 30.76 -24.18 1.62
N ARG A 222 31.64 -25.13 1.30
CA ARG A 222 32.40 -25.92 2.30
C ARG A 222 33.90 -25.97 2.06
N MET A 223 34.38 -25.41 0.94
CA MET A 223 35.79 -25.43 0.62
C MET A 223 36.61 -24.56 1.58
N THR A 224 37.84 -24.98 1.80
CA THR A 224 38.88 -24.21 2.48
C THR A 224 40.11 -24.13 1.58
N LEU A 225 40.91 -23.07 1.70
CA LEU A 225 42.00 -22.79 0.77
C LEU A 225 43.35 -22.61 1.49
N THR A 226 44.42 -23.13 0.90
CA THR A 226 45.78 -22.67 1.23
C THR A 226 46.38 -21.92 0.05
N TRP A 227 47.19 -20.91 0.37
CA TRP A 227 47.80 -20.02 -0.62
C TRP A 227 49.32 -20.14 -0.59
N GLY A 228 49.92 -20.26 -1.77
CA GLY A 228 51.36 -20.21 -1.99
C GLY A 228 51.74 -19.08 -2.94
N TRP A 229 52.99 -18.65 -2.90
CA TRP A 229 53.54 -17.63 -3.80
C TRP A 229 54.72 -18.21 -4.56
N LYS A 230 54.55 -18.40 -5.88
CA LYS A 230 55.58 -18.92 -6.77
C LYS A 230 56.31 -17.77 -7.46
N ASP A 231 57.60 -17.64 -7.22
CA ASP A 231 58.42 -16.58 -7.83
C ASP A 231 58.40 -16.68 -9.37
N LEU A 232 58.30 -15.54 -10.06
CA LEU A 232 58.31 -15.52 -11.53
C LEU A 232 59.67 -15.92 -12.14
N SER A 233 60.72 -16.07 -11.33
CA SER A 233 62.01 -16.65 -11.71
C SER A 233 61.92 -18.10 -12.19
N TYR A 234 60.89 -18.87 -11.80
CA TYR A 234 60.72 -20.26 -12.22
C TYR A 234 60.06 -20.44 -13.60
N LEU A 235 59.84 -19.38 -14.38
CA LEU A 235 59.35 -19.46 -15.77
C LEU A 235 60.43 -19.94 -16.77
N ASP A 236 61.55 -20.43 -16.25
CA ASP A 236 62.70 -20.97 -16.97
C ASP A 236 62.40 -22.37 -17.55
N ASP A 237 61.74 -22.41 -18.71
CA ASP A 237 62.22 -23.31 -19.76
C ASP A 237 63.07 -22.45 -20.69
N GLN A 238 64.41 -22.57 -20.55
CA GLN A 238 65.39 -21.80 -21.31
C GLN A 238 65.27 -22.02 -22.84
N THR A 239 64.61 -23.09 -23.28
CA THR A 239 64.38 -23.42 -24.70
C THR A 239 63.27 -22.57 -25.35
N GLU A 240 62.19 -22.21 -24.65
CA GLU A 240 61.11 -21.37 -25.21
C GLU A 240 61.47 -19.87 -25.23
N ILE A 241 62.28 -19.43 -24.26
CA ILE A 241 62.72 -18.04 -24.16
C ILE A 241 63.59 -17.67 -25.36
N SER A 242 64.53 -18.53 -25.78
CA SER A 242 65.35 -18.30 -26.97
C SER A 242 64.57 -18.33 -28.29
N GLU A 243 63.64 -19.28 -28.48
CA GLU A 243 62.92 -19.44 -29.76
C GLU A 243 61.84 -18.37 -29.99
N ARG A 244 61.12 -17.91 -28.95
CA ARG A 244 60.12 -16.82 -29.11
C ARG A 244 60.74 -15.42 -29.03
N ILE A 245 61.87 -15.25 -28.36
CA ILE A 245 62.66 -14.01 -28.45
C ILE A 245 63.22 -13.87 -29.88
N GLU A 246 63.65 -14.94 -30.56
CA GLU A 246 64.07 -14.85 -31.96
C GLU A 246 62.95 -14.40 -32.92
N VAL A 247 61.69 -14.79 -32.68
CA VAL A 247 60.53 -14.39 -33.50
C VAL A 247 60.06 -12.95 -33.22
N ASN A 248 60.20 -12.46 -31.98
CA ASN A 248 59.76 -11.12 -31.55
C ASN A 248 60.92 -10.12 -31.30
N ASN A 249 62.14 -10.44 -31.74
CA ASN A 249 63.34 -9.64 -31.46
C ASN A 249 63.21 -8.20 -31.94
N ASP A 250 62.57 -7.94 -33.09
CA ASP A 250 62.36 -6.57 -33.58
C ASP A 250 61.34 -5.79 -32.73
N PHE A 251 60.34 -6.46 -32.14
CA PHE A 251 59.32 -5.83 -31.30
C PHE A 251 59.84 -5.55 -29.89
N ILE A 252 60.52 -6.51 -29.26
CA ILE A 252 61.04 -6.38 -27.90
C ILE A 252 62.28 -5.45 -27.86
N ALA A 253 63.12 -5.43 -28.91
CA ALA A 253 64.25 -4.51 -29.02
C ALA A 253 63.82 -3.03 -29.16
N SER A 254 62.57 -2.75 -29.55
CA SER A 254 62.01 -1.40 -29.62
C SER A 254 61.56 -0.83 -28.26
N PHE A 255 61.49 -1.67 -27.21
CA PHE A 255 61.09 -1.25 -25.88
C PHE A 255 62.30 -0.91 -25.02
N GLU A 256 62.56 0.38 -24.90
CA GLU A 256 63.43 0.96 -23.87
C GLU A 256 62.62 1.27 -22.60
N ASN A 257 63.28 1.27 -21.44
CA ASN A 257 62.73 1.90 -20.24
C ASN A 257 62.46 3.40 -20.52
N ASP A 258 61.65 4.06 -19.67
CA ASP A 258 61.35 5.49 -19.81
C ASP A 258 62.61 6.40 -19.83
N ASP A 259 63.78 5.86 -19.44
CA ASP A 259 65.10 6.51 -19.45
C ASP A 259 66.01 6.10 -20.64
N GLY A 260 65.51 5.31 -21.61
CA GLY A 260 66.28 4.83 -22.76
C GLY A 260 67.14 3.59 -22.49
N SER A 261 67.09 3.00 -21.29
CA SER A 261 67.87 1.80 -20.96
C SER A 261 67.20 0.50 -21.43
N LYS A 262 67.98 -0.55 -21.70
CA LYS A 262 67.45 -1.89 -22.01
C LYS A 262 66.69 -2.45 -20.81
N LEU A 263 65.58 -3.15 -21.09
CA LEU A 263 64.79 -3.87 -20.09
C LEU A 263 65.67 -4.85 -19.29
N SER A 264 65.51 -4.88 -17.97
CA SER A 264 66.23 -5.83 -17.12
C SER A 264 65.67 -7.25 -17.29
N GLU A 265 66.43 -8.26 -16.88
CA GLU A 265 65.93 -9.65 -16.87
C GLU A 265 64.65 -9.82 -16.04
N LYS A 266 64.52 -9.07 -14.94
CA LYS A 266 63.30 -8.99 -14.14
C LYS A 266 62.13 -8.42 -14.95
N ASP A 267 62.35 -7.37 -15.74
CA ASP A 267 61.31 -6.77 -16.58
C ASP A 267 60.85 -7.74 -17.68
N LEU A 268 61.78 -8.46 -18.31
CA LEU A 268 61.46 -9.48 -19.32
C LEU A 268 60.59 -10.61 -18.76
N ARG A 269 60.82 -11.03 -17.51
CA ARG A 269 59.99 -12.04 -16.84
C ARG A 269 58.57 -11.53 -16.57
N ILE A 270 58.41 -10.26 -16.17
CA ILE A 270 57.09 -9.65 -15.99
C ILE A 270 56.38 -9.50 -17.33
N LEU A 271 57.09 -9.13 -18.39
CA LEU A 271 56.54 -9.10 -19.76
C LEU A 271 56.09 -10.49 -20.22
N LYS A 272 56.89 -11.54 -19.97
CA LYS A 272 56.51 -12.93 -20.26
C LYS A 272 55.24 -13.34 -19.51
N TYR A 273 55.14 -13.00 -18.22
CA TYR A 273 53.92 -13.21 -17.43
C TYR A 273 52.71 -12.47 -18.03
N ALA A 274 52.92 -11.21 -18.45
CA ALA A 274 51.89 -10.38 -19.07
C ALA A 274 51.56 -10.80 -20.52
N ASP A 275 52.05 -11.95 -21.00
CA ASP A 275 51.88 -12.42 -22.38
C ASP A 275 52.32 -11.36 -23.41
N TYR A 276 53.43 -10.67 -23.10
CA TYR A 276 53.99 -9.56 -23.87
C TYR A 276 53.06 -8.34 -24.04
N ASP A 277 52.01 -8.23 -23.23
CA ASP A 277 51.19 -7.02 -23.13
C ASP A 277 51.94 -5.92 -22.36
N VAL A 278 52.48 -4.97 -23.11
CA VAL A 278 53.25 -3.84 -22.59
C VAL A 278 52.43 -2.97 -21.64
N ASN A 279 51.13 -2.81 -21.90
CA ASN A 279 50.27 -1.96 -21.06
C ASN A 279 50.01 -2.64 -19.72
N LEU A 280 49.87 -3.96 -19.70
CA LEU A 280 49.75 -4.74 -18.46
C LEU A 280 51.07 -4.75 -17.68
N TYR A 281 52.21 -4.89 -18.37
CA TYR A 281 53.54 -4.74 -17.78
C TYR A 281 53.70 -3.37 -17.09
N LYS A 282 53.32 -2.27 -17.75
CA LYS A 282 53.36 -0.92 -17.17
C LYS A 282 52.51 -0.80 -15.89
N VAL A 283 51.36 -1.47 -15.83
CA VAL A 283 50.54 -1.51 -14.60
C VAL A 283 51.30 -2.19 -13.46
N ILE A 284 51.86 -3.39 -13.70
CA ILE A 284 52.63 -4.12 -12.68
C ILE A 284 53.86 -3.30 -12.24
N LYS A 285 54.55 -2.67 -13.20
CA LYS A 285 55.69 -1.79 -12.92
C LYS A 285 55.29 -0.59 -12.05
N SER A 286 54.11 -0.01 -12.26
CA SER A 286 53.62 1.08 -11.43
C SER A 286 53.47 0.68 -9.96
N TYR A 287 53.07 -0.55 -9.68
CA TYR A 287 52.99 -1.08 -8.31
C TYR A 287 54.38 -1.36 -7.72
N LEU A 288 55.33 -1.88 -8.52
CA LEU A 288 56.72 -2.04 -8.09
C LEU A 288 57.39 -0.71 -7.68
N MET A 289 56.99 0.40 -8.31
CA MET A 289 57.52 1.73 -7.99
C MET A 289 57.00 2.29 -6.65
N LEU A 290 55.97 1.69 -6.05
CA LEU A 290 55.47 2.10 -4.72
C LEU A 290 56.41 1.71 -3.57
N ASN A 291 57.43 0.88 -3.83
CA ASN A 291 58.47 0.49 -2.87
C ASN A 291 57.94 -0.04 -1.53
N ARG A 292 56.90 -0.90 -1.57
CA ARG A 292 56.35 -1.56 -0.38
C ARG A 292 55.99 -3.01 -0.65
N GLU A 293 55.95 -3.82 0.40
CA GLU A 293 55.42 -5.16 0.32
C GLU A 293 53.91 -5.13 0.11
N MET A 294 53.43 -5.89 -0.86
CA MET A 294 52.01 -5.90 -1.22
C MET A 294 51.64 -7.16 -1.96
N SER A 295 50.41 -7.62 -1.79
CA SER A 295 49.76 -8.48 -2.78
C SER A 295 48.51 -7.80 -3.31
N PHE A 296 48.14 -8.15 -4.55
CA PHE A 296 46.96 -7.65 -5.21
C PHE A 296 46.45 -8.64 -6.24
N VAL A 297 45.14 -8.64 -6.43
CA VAL A 297 44.47 -9.34 -7.52
C VAL A 297 44.66 -8.58 -8.83
N LEU A 298 44.71 -9.32 -9.94
CA LEU A 298 44.85 -8.80 -11.29
C LEU A 298 43.73 -9.41 -12.16
N PRO A 299 42.69 -8.63 -12.53
CA PRO A 299 41.50 -9.15 -13.19
C PRO A 299 41.76 -9.38 -14.69
N ILE A 300 42.56 -10.40 -15.01
CA ILE A 300 43.06 -10.67 -16.37
C ILE A 300 41.94 -10.96 -17.38
N GLY A 301 40.86 -11.63 -16.96
CA GLY A 301 39.69 -11.90 -17.79
C GLY A 301 38.94 -10.61 -18.14
N ALA A 302 38.71 -9.75 -17.15
CA ALA A 302 38.11 -8.43 -17.36
C ALA A 302 38.98 -7.56 -18.28
N ILE A 303 40.30 -7.49 -18.04
CA ILE A 303 41.22 -6.69 -18.87
C ILE A 303 41.18 -7.16 -20.32
N LYS A 304 41.25 -8.47 -20.57
CA LYS A 304 41.16 -9.05 -21.92
C LYS A 304 39.82 -8.73 -22.58
N MET A 305 38.70 -8.94 -21.88
CA MET A 305 37.37 -8.61 -22.39
C MET A 305 37.26 -7.15 -22.81
N LEU A 306 37.62 -6.24 -21.92
CA LEU A 306 37.51 -4.81 -22.15
C LEU A 306 38.49 -4.33 -23.24
N ARG A 307 39.69 -4.91 -23.32
CA ARG A 307 40.67 -4.65 -24.38
C ARG A 307 40.09 -5.01 -25.75
N ARG A 308 39.44 -6.17 -25.88
CA ARG A 308 38.82 -6.61 -27.14
C ARG A 308 37.75 -5.62 -27.62
N PHE A 309 36.87 -5.16 -26.73
CA PHE A 309 35.90 -4.10 -27.08
C PHE A 309 36.57 -2.74 -27.39
N PHE A 310 37.63 -2.38 -26.66
CA PHE A 310 38.38 -1.16 -26.92
C PHE A 310 39.00 -1.17 -28.33
N GLU A 311 39.64 -2.28 -28.72
CA GLU A 311 40.22 -2.49 -30.05
C GLU A 311 39.13 -2.52 -31.13
N TYR A 312 38.01 -3.22 -30.87
CA TYR A 312 36.88 -3.33 -31.80
C TYR A 312 36.20 -1.99 -32.15
N THR A 313 36.25 -1.04 -31.21
CA THR A 313 35.64 0.29 -31.34
C THR A 313 36.66 1.39 -31.68
N ASN A 314 37.94 1.04 -31.83
CA ASN A 314 39.03 1.98 -32.03
C ASN A 314 39.00 3.14 -30.99
N GLY A 315 38.78 2.75 -29.72
CA GLY A 315 38.67 3.66 -28.58
C GLY A 315 37.39 4.50 -28.50
N ASN A 316 36.37 4.28 -29.35
CA ASN A 316 35.05 4.93 -29.24
C ASN A 316 34.14 4.20 -28.25
N ILE A 317 34.61 4.06 -27.00
CA ILE A 317 33.91 3.28 -25.97
C ILE A 317 33.77 4.04 -24.66
N CYS A 318 32.63 3.82 -24.00
CA CYS A 318 32.38 4.16 -22.60
C CYS A 318 32.10 2.86 -21.84
N ILE A 319 32.86 2.59 -20.79
CA ILE A 319 32.74 1.37 -19.99
C ILE A 319 32.28 1.79 -18.60
N LEU A 320 31.07 1.39 -18.22
CA LEU A 320 30.50 1.58 -16.89
C LEU A 320 30.67 0.29 -16.10
N ILE A 321 31.47 0.35 -15.04
CA ILE A 321 31.79 -0.79 -14.18
C ILE A 321 31.16 -0.53 -12.83
N GLY A 322 30.25 -1.40 -12.39
CA GLY A 322 29.70 -1.40 -11.04
C GLY A 322 30.05 -2.70 -10.36
N ASP A 323 31.11 -2.73 -9.55
CA ASP A 323 31.60 -3.98 -8.94
C ASP A 323 32.21 -3.78 -7.56
N LYS A 324 32.35 -4.86 -6.80
CA LYS A 324 33.11 -4.84 -5.55
C LYS A 324 34.59 -4.79 -5.87
N GLY A 325 35.30 -3.78 -5.40
CA GLY A 325 36.69 -3.66 -5.83
C GLY A 325 37.52 -2.60 -5.14
N TYR A 326 38.82 -2.73 -5.33
CA TYR A 326 39.84 -1.81 -4.85
C TYR A 326 39.90 -0.58 -5.78
N PRO A 327 39.46 0.61 -5.32
CA PRO A 327 39.44 1.79 -6.17
C PRO A 327 40.86 2.35 -6.40
N ASP A 328 41.79 2.11 -5.48
CA ASP A 328 43.19 2.54 -5.54
C ASP A 328 44.08 1.53 -4.80
N ASP A 329 45.38 1.78 -4.79
CA ASP A 329 46.36 0.87 -4.19
C ASP A 329 46.40 0.90 -2.65
N THR A 330 45.66 1.77 -1.97
CA THR A 330 45.86 2.05 -0.52
C THR A 330 45.60 0.86 0.39
N GLU A 331 44.83 -0.14 -0.05
CA GLU A 331 44.55 -1.36 0.72
C GLU A 331 45.63 -2.44 0.55
N PHE A 332 46.53 -2.28 -0.42
CA PHE A 332 47.60 -3.22 -0.73
C PHE A 332 48.84 -2.98 0.14
N MET A 333 48.71 -3.24 1.46
CA MET A 333 49.70 -2.87 2.48
C MET A 333 50.62 -4.01 2.98
N SER A 334 50.37 -5.24 2.53
CA SER A 334 51.19 -6.42 2.89
C SER A 334 50.86 -7.58 1.96
N ILE A 335 51.67 -8.63 1.97
CA ILE A 335 51.36 -9.88 1.27
C ILE A 335 50.28 -10.62 2.05
N ARG A 336 49.07 -10.68 1.48
CA ARG A 336 47.91 -11.40 2.00
C ARG A 336 47.28 -12.30 0.93
N PRO A 337 46.62 -13.40 1.33
CA PRO A 337 45.74 -14.14 0.44
C PRO A 337 44.72 -13.23 -0.27
N PRO A 338 44.38 -13.51 -1.54
CA PRO A 338 43.24 -12.89 -2.20
C PRO A 338 41.95 -13.09 -1.40
N HIS A 339 41.18 -12.01 -1.26
CA HIS A 339 39.87 -12.07 -0.62
C HIS A 339 38.84 -12.68 -1.59
N ILE A 340 38.15 -13.72 -1.12
CA ILE A 340 37.10 -14.42 -1.87
C ILE A 340 35.83 -14.47 -1.01
N ALA A 341 34.73 -13.94 -1.54
CA ALA A 341 33.42 -13.96 -0.88
C ALA A 341 32.55 -15.11 -1.41
N ILE A 342 31.84 -15.80 -0.51
CA ILE A 342 30.83 -16.83 -0.83
C ILE A 342 29.43 -16.33 -0.45
N HIS A 343 28.53 -16.28 -1.42
CA HIS A 343 27.12 -15.91 -1.25
C HIS A 343 26.25 -16.70 -2.24
N GLY A 344 26.21 -18.02 -2.09
CA GLY A 344 25.67 -18.95 -3.08
C GLY A 344 26.70 -19.28 -4.18
N CYS A 345 27.36 -18.26 -4.73
CA CYS A 345 28.52 -18.39 -5.61
C CYS A 345 29.78 -17.79 -4.99
N MET A 346 30.93 -18.01 -5.64
CA MET A 346 32.23 -17.45 -5.29
C MET A 346 32.50 -16.18 -6.11
N SER A 347 32.98 -15.10 -5.49
CA SER A 347 33.46 -13.92 -6.22
C SER A 347 34.70 -13.26 -5.61
N PHE A 348 35.50 -12.61 -6.46
CA PHE A 348 36.74 -11.92 -6.10
C PHE A 348 36.53 -10.41 -5.97
N MET A 349 37.35 -9.73 -5.16
CA MET A 349 37.45 -8.27 -5.29
C MET A 349 38.07 -7.91 -6.65
N VAL A 350 37.57 -6.86 -7.31
CA VAL A 350 38.09 -6.36 -8.58
C VAL A 350 39.16 -5.30 -8.34
N ASN A 351 40.32 -5.40 -8.98
CA ASN A 351 41.33 -4.33 -8.94
C ASN A 351 41.02 -3.24 -9.98
N LEU A 352 40.14 -2.30 -9.61
CA LEU A 352 39.71 -1.20 -10.47
C LEU A 352 40.86 -0.22 -10.75
N ASP A 353 41.80 -0.08 -9.82
CA ASP A 353 43.01 0.72 -10.02
C ASP A 353 43.87 0.21 -11.18
N ALA A 354 44.14 -1.10 -11.21
CA ALA A 354 44.88 -1.74 -12.30
C ALA A 354 44.21 -1.49 -13.66
N MET A 355 42.88 -1.60 -13.71
CA MET A 355 42.12 -1.36 -14.94
C MET A 355 42.20 0.10 -15.41
N LYS A 356 42.04 1.06 -14.50
CA LYS A 356 42.18 2.49 -14.83
C LYS A 356 43.56 2.79 -15.39
N LYS A 357 44.62 2.28 -14.74
CA LYS A 357 46.01 2.43 -15.20
C LYS A 357 46.22 1.78 -16.57
N TYR A 358 45.68 0.58 -16.78
CA TYR A 358 45.77 -0.14 -18.05
C TYR A 358 45.21 0.67 -19.23
N PHE A 359 43.97 1.16 -19.11
CA PHE A 359 43.34 1.95 -20.18
C PHE A 359 43.90 3.37 -20.29
N SER A 360 44.47 3.93 -19.21
CA SER A 360 45.22 5.18 -19.28
C SER A 360 46.49 5.05 -20.13
N ASN A 361 47.12 3.88 -20.18
CA ASN A 361 48.28 3.64 -21.04
C ASN A 361 47.93 3.69 -22.54
N PHE A 362 46.67 3.41 -22.89
CA PHE A 362 46.13 3.60 -24.24
C PHE A 362 45.68 5.05 -24.53
N GLY A 363 45.90 5.99 -23.61
CA GLY A 363 45.43 7.37 -23.74
C GLY A 363 43.95 7.57 -23.40
N GLY A 364 43.31 6.54 -22.84
CA GLY A 364 41.98 6.61 -22.25
C GLY A 364 41.96 7.47 -20.99
N SER A 365 40.76 7.70 -20.45
CA SER A 365 40.57 8.40 -19.20
C SER A 365 39.54 7.71 -18.34
N SER A 366 39.57 7.95 -17.03
CA SER A 366 38.61 7.37 -16.11
C SER A 366 38.07 8.39 -15.10
N ILE A 367 36.89 8.11 -14.59
CA ILE A 367 36.26 8.78 -13.45
C ILE A 367 35.56 7.72 -12.61
N ALA A 368 35.56 7.87 -11.29
CA ALA A 368 34.98 6.90 -10.37
C ALA A 368 34.26 7.61 -9.23
N THR A 369 33.42 6.87 -8.52
CA THR A 369 32.77 7.31 -7.28
C THR A 369 33.78 7.72 -6.22
N ARG A 370 33.39 8.67 -5.36
CA ARG A 370 34.32 9.36 -4.44
C ARG A 370 34.64 8.56 -3.18
N TYR A 371 33.64 7.91 -2.62
CA TYR A 371 33.75 7.20 -1.35
C TYR A 371 34.30 5.80 -1.58
N LYS A 372 35.15 5.30 -0.68
CA LYS A 372 35.78 3.97 -0.74
C LYS A 372 34.86 2.89 -0.16
N ASP A 373 33.59 2.93 -0.55
CA ASP A 373 32.62 1.89 -0.22
C ASP A 373 32.99 0.56 -0.91
N THR A 374 32.45 -0.57 -0.45
CA THR A 374 32.80 -1.86 -1.03
C THR A 374 32.37 -1.96 -2.50
N PHE A 375 31.19 -1.43 -2.85
CA PHE A 375 30.71 -1.39 -4.23
C PHE A 375 31.08 -0.05 -4.89
N GLN A 376 31.80 -0.12 -6.00
CA GLN A 376 32.37 1.04 -6.68
C GLN A 376 31.80 1.19 -8.08
N ILE A 377 31.53 2.42 -8.49
CA ILE A 377 31.20 2.72 -9.89
C ILE A 377 32.37 3.44 -10.55
N THR A 378 32.95 2.81 -11.57
CA THR A 378 34.04 3.34 -12.37
C THR A 378 33.63 3.46 -13.83
N CYS A 379 33.73 4.66 -14.39
CA CYS A 379 33.57 4.92 -15.80
C CYS A 379 34.96 5.05 -16.47
N ILE A 380 35.23 4.19 -17.45
CA ILE A 380 36.43 4.24 -18.30
C ILE A 380 36.01 4.68 -19.70
N LEU A 381 36.68 5.70 -20.22
CA LEU A 381 36.47 6.27 -21.54
C LEU A 381 37.67 5.94 -22.41
N GLY A 382 37.43 5.49 -23.64
CA GLY A 382 38.50 5.05 -24.54
C GLY A 382 39.44 6.16 -25.03
N LYS A 383 39.17 7.43 -24.71
CA LYS A 383 39.99 8.60 -25.07
C LYS A 383 40.08 9.58 -23.90
N ARG A 384 40.83 10.67 -24.11
CA ARG A 384 40.96 11.79 -23.16
C ARG A 384 39.61 12.43 -22.85
N LYS A 385 39.44 12.94 -21.62
CA LYS A 385 38.21 13.59 -21.13
C LYS A 385 37.66 14.69 -22.04
N SER A 386 38.54 15.40 -22.77
CA SER A 386 38.15 16.46 -23.72
C SER A 386 37.28 15.97 -24.89
N PHE A 387 37.30 14.66 -25.19
CA PHE A 387 36.42 14.07 -26.20
C PHE A 387 35.01 13.75 -25.68
N PHE A 388 34.83 13.74 -24.35
CA PHE A 388 33.58 13.35 -23.69
C PHE A 388 33.14 14.35 -22.61
N PRO A 389 33.08 15.66 -22.90
CA PRO A 389 32.81 16.67 -21.90
C PRO A 389 31.43 16.52 -21.25
N ARG A 390 30.40 16.12 -22.01
CA ARG A 390 29.04 15.94 -21.47
C ARG A 390 28.96 14.69 -20.60
N THR A 391 29.60 13.60 -21.02
CA THR A 391 29.66 12.35 -20.25
C THR A 391 30.34 12.58 -18.91
N ILE A 392 31.47 13.29 -18.90
CA ILE A 392 32.18 13.66 -17.68
C ILE A 392 31.35 14.59 -16.80
N GLY A 393 30.71 15.62 -17.36
CA GLY A 393 29.83 16.53 -16.62
C GLY A 393 28.67 15.77 -15.95
N SER A 394 27.98 14.91 -16.71
CA SER A 394 26.88 14.09 -16.19
C SER A 394 27.32 13.12 -15.08
N PHE A 395 28.55 12.60 -15.14
CA PHE A 395 29.10 11.76 -14.06
C PHE A 395 29.34 12.57 -12.80
N ILE A 396 29.96 13.75 -12.93
CA ILE A 396 30.22 14.66 -11.81
C ILE A 396 28.90 15.06 -11.13
N ASP A 397 27.87 15.40 -11.91
CA ASP A 397 26.56 15.79 -11.39
C ASP A 397 25.81 14.63 -10.71
N SER A 398 26.17 13.38 -11.01
CA SER A 398 25.53 12.17 -10.47
C SER A 398 26.39 11.41 -9.46
N LEU A 399 27.51 11.97 -8.98
CA LEU A 399 28.49 11.24 -8.14
C LEU A 399 27.86 10.56 -6.92
N ASP A 400 26.96 11.25 -6.22
CA ASP A 400 26.31 10.74 -5.02
C ASP A 400 25.11 9.82 -5.33
N ASP A 401 24.54 9.94 -6.54
CA ASP A 401 23.39 9.16 -7.02
C ASP A 401 23.81 7.78 -7.54
N LEU A 402 25.01 7.69 -8.08
CA LEU A 402 25.58 6.46 -8.62
C LEU A 402 25.98 5.48 -7.52
N ILE A 403 26.14 5.94 -6.26
CA ILE A 403 26.55 5.09 -5.13
C ILE A 403 25.32 4.48 -4.46
N PRO A 404 25.09 3.15 -4.56
CA PRO A 404 23.91 2.51 -3.98
C PRO A 404 23.93 2.47 -2.45
N ASP A 405 25.12 2.50 -1.83
CA ASP A 405 25.30 2.44 -0.37
C ASP A 405 24.58 3.58 0.37
N ASN A 406 24.53 4.78 -0.22
CA ASN A 406 23.77 5.90 0.35
C ASN A 406 22.27 5.55 0.46
N LEU A 407 21.70 5.00 -0.61
CA LEU A 407 20.30 4.60 -0.66
C LEU A 407 20.01 3.46 0.33
N LEU A 408 20.92 2.47 0.41
CA LEU A 408 20.86 1.36 1.37
C LEU A 408 20.96 1.83 2.82
N GLY A 409 21.81 2.83 3.10
CA GLY A 409 21.96 3.43 4.43
C GLY A 409 20.65 4.08 4.91
N ILE A 410 19.99 4.85 4.04
CA ILE A 410 18.69 5.48 4.33
C ILE A 410 17.61 4.40 4.51
N GLN A 411 17.57 3.39 3.63
CA GLN A 411 16.66 2.25 3.74
C GLN A 411 16.77 1.56 5.12
N LYS A 412 18.00 1.20 5.54
CA LYS A 412 18.24 0.60 6.86
C LYS A 412 17.79 1.49 8.01
N GLY A 413 17.86 2.81 7.84
CA GLY A 413 17.32 3.78 8.79
C GLY A 413 15.81 3.64 8.96
N PHE A 414 15.05 3.58 7.86
CA PHE A 414 13.60 3.36 7.89
C PHE A 414 13.20 1.98 8.42
N GLU A 415 13.96 0.92 8.08
CA GLU A 415 13.72 -0.42 8.62
C GLU A 415 13.86 -0.48 10.16
N ARG A 416 14.79 0.29 10.73
CA ARG A 416 14.97 0.38 12.20
C ARG A 416 13.83 1.12 12.87
N ILE A 417 13.32 2.20 12.24
CA ILE A 417 12.15 2.93 12.75
C ILE A 417 10.94 2.00 12.86
N ASP A 418 10.75 1.09 11.91
CA ASP A 418 9.66 0.11 11.92
C ASP A 418 9.79 -0.97 13.01
N LEU A 419 10.98 -1.18 13.59
CA LEU A 419 11.24 -2.18 14.64
C LEU A 419 11.10 -1.60 16.06
N GLU A 420 11.29 -0.29 16.23
CA GLU A 420 11.19 0.37 17.52
C GLU A 420 9.73 0.81 17.77
N GLU A 421 8.92 -0.04 18.40
CA GLU A 421 7.49 0.19 18.70
C GLU A 421 7.18 1.47 19.52
N HIS A 422 8.19 2.24 19.97
CA HIS A 422 8.06 3.24 21.04
C HIS A 422 8.58 4.65 20.75
N SER A 423 8.93 5.06 19.52
CA SER A 423 9.41 6.44 19.31
C SER A 423 8.95 7.12 18.03
N CYS A 424 8.25 8.25 18.23
CA CYS A 424 7.81 9.25 17.24
C CYS A 424 6.81 8.77 16.19
N SER A 425 5.62 9.39 16.18
CA SER A 425 4.69 9.31 15.04
C SER A 425 5.31 10.00 13.82
N VAL A 426 6.09 9.28 13.03
CA VAL A 426 6.60 9.77 11.75
C VAL A 426 5.40 9.91 10.81
N GLY A 427 5.15 11.13 10.32
CA GLY A 427 4.05 11.36 9.37
C GLY A 427 4.32 10.73 7.99
N LEU A 428 3.33 10.77 7.10
CA LEU A 428 3.43 10.21 5.75
C LEU A 428 4.56 10.84 4.88
N LYS A 429 4.87 12.12 5.09
CA LYS A 429 5.77 12.90 4.23
C LYS A 429 7.20 12.33 4.12
N PRO A 430 7.90 11.97 5.22
CA PRO A 430 9.20 11.30 5.14
C PRO A 430 9.20 10.03 4.27
N PHE A 431 8.19 9.17 4.41
CA PHE A 431 8.10 7.94 3.60
C PHE A 431 7.94 8.26 2.11
N LEU A 432 7.02 9.16 1.74
CA LEU A 432 6.85 9.59 0.35
C LEU A 432 8.08 10.32 -0.19
N GLY A 433 8.73 11.14 0.64
CA GLY A 433 9.97 11.83 0.30
C GLY A 433 11.09 10.85 -0.06
N PHE A 434 11.25 9.79 0.74
CA PHE A 434 12.23 8.75 0.47
C PHE A 434 11.86 7.90 -0.76
N LEU A 435 10.58 7.56 -0.94
CA LEU A 435 10.10 6.88 -2.15
C LEU A 435 10.42 7.68 -3.41
N ARG A 436 10.12 8.98 -3.44
CA ARG A 436 10.45 9.88 -4.56
C ARG A 436 11.95 10.01 -4.76
N TYR A 437 12.71 10.12 -3.67
CA TYR A 437 14.17 10.15 -3.73
C TYR A 437 14.74 8.85 -4.31
N SER A 438 14.18 7.68 -4.01
CA SER A 438 14.58 6.42 -4.66
C SER A 438 14.25 6.35 -6.16
N ASN A 439 13.64 7.39 -6.71
CA ASN A 439 13.03 7.42 -8.04
C ASN A 439 11.91 6.38 -8.18
N HIS A 440 11.05 6.31 -7.16
CA HIS A 440 9.89 5.42 -7.09
C HIS A 440 10.30 3.95 -7.27
N ASP A 441 11.34 3.53 -6.56
CA ASP A 441 11.83 2.16 -6.63
C ASP A 441 10.82 1.19 -5.95
N PRO A 442 10.38 0.12 -6.65
CA PRO A 442 9.42 -0.85 -6.10
C PRO A 442 9.88 -1.55 -4.82
N PHE A 443 11.18 -1.83 -4.69
CA PHE A 443 11.73 -2.47 -3.51
C PHE A 443 11.75 -1.50 -2.33
N ILE A 444 12.04 -0.21 -2.57
CA ILE A 444 11.91 0.80 -1.52
C ILE A 444 10.45 0.95 -1.08
N LEU A 445 9.47 0.94 -2.00
CA LEU A 445 8.06 0.91 -1.59
C LEU A 445 7.74 -0.30 -0.71
N TRP A 446 8.24 -1.48 -1.08
CA TRP A 446 8.06 -2.71 -0.31
C TRP A 446 8.61 -2.59 1.11
N VAL A 447 9.78 -1.98 1.28
CA VAL A 447 10.37 -1.70 2.59
C VAL A 447 9.51 -0.72 3.39
N LEU A 448 9.05 0.36 2.77
CA LEU A 448 8.29 1.43 3.44
C LEU A 448 6.80 1.12 3.69
N LYS A 449 6.30 -0.02 3.20
CA LYS A 449 4.86 -0.32 3.16
C LYS A 449 4.17 -0.22 4.51
N LYS A 450 4.82 -0.65 5.60
CA LYS A 450 4.22 -0.62 6.95
C LYS A 450 4.00 0.82 7.42
N GLY A 451 5.03 1.65 7.32
CA GLY A 451 4.96 3.08 7.66
C GLY A 451 3.98 3.87 6.78
N ILE A 452 3.93 3.58 5.48
CA ILE A 452 2.94 4.21 4.59
C ILE A 452 1.51 3.77 4.97
N LEU A 453 1.27 2.47 5.11
CA LEU A 453 -0.05 1.95 5.46
C LEU A 453 -0.52 2.46 6.82
N SER A 454 0.35 2.65 7.82
CA SER A 454 -0.07 3.17 9.13
C SER A 454 -0.43 4.66 9.10
N THR A 455 0.09 5.43 8.13
CA THR A 455 0.00 6.90 8.12
C THR A 455 -0.84 7.47 6.97
N ILE A 456 -1.27 6.68 6.01
CA ILE A 456 -2.02 7.13 4.83
C ILE A 456 -3.46 7.59 5.12
N ASN A 457 -3.93 7.52 6.37
CA ASN A 457 -5.26 8.02 6.73
C ASN A 457 -5.31 9.56 6.69
N ASP A 458 -6.48 10.16 6.43
CA ASP A 458 -6.72 11.62 6.46
C ASP A 458 -5.97 12.46 5.40
N ILE A 459 -5.93 11.97 4.16
CA ILE A 459 -5.30 12.64 3.01
C ILE A 459 -6.15 13.80 2.47
N ASN A 460 -5.56 14.99 2.28
CA ASN A 460 -6.23 16.10 1.59
C ASN A 460 -6.28 15.91 0.05
N ILE A 461 -7.12 16.69 -0.65
CA ILE A 461 -7.34 16.54 -2.10
C ILE A 461 -6.04 16.63 -2.92
N ARG A 462 -5.13 17.57 -2.61
CA ARG A 462 -3.86 17.72 -3.35
C ARG A 462 -2.93 16.54 -3.14
N GLN A 463 -2.84 16.05 -1.90
CA GLN A 463 -2.03 14.88 -1.57
C GLN A 463 -2.54 13.61 -2.26
N LYS A 464 -3.84 13.50 -2.53
CA LYS A 464 -4.41 12.34 -3.24
C LYS A 464 -3.85 12.20 -4.65
N GLU A 465 -3.83 13.27 -5.43
CA GLU A 465 -3.30 13.26 -6.80
C GLU A 465 -1.79 12.94 -6.82
N ASP A 466 -1.04 13.57 -5.92
CA ASP A 466 0.40 13.32 -5.77
C ASP A 466 0.69 11.84 -5.45
N ILE A 467 -0.04 11.25 -4.50
CA ILE A 467 0.16 9.84 -4.11
C ILE A 467 -0.20 8.91 -5.26
N ILE A 468 -1.31 9.14 -5.97
CA ILE A 468 -1.67 8.33 -7.15
C ILE A 468 -0.57 8.41 -8.21
N SER A 469 -0.01 9.60 -8.45
CA SER A 469 1.13 9.80 -9.36
C SER A 469 2.36 9.00 -8.91
N ASP A 470 2.70 9.07 -7.62
CA ASP A 470 3.82 8.31 -7.05
C ASP A 470 3.62 6.79 -7.24
N LEU A 471 2.44 6.26 -6.95
CA LEU A 471 2.12 4.83 -7.07
C LEU A 471 2.15 4.36 -8.54
N ARG A 472 1.70 5.21 -9.48
CA ARG A 472 1.83 4.93 -10.92
C ARG A 472 3.28 4.89 -11.38
N ASN A 473 4.13 5.77 -10.86
CA ASN A 473 5.56 5.75 -11.17
C ASN A 473 6.24 4.52 -10.59
N VAL A 474 5.85 4.08 -9.38
CA VAL A 474 6.32 2.79 -8.85
C VAL A 474 5.91 1.65 -9.77
N TYR A 475 4.64 1.59 -10.19
CA TYR A 475 4.13 0.57 -11.09
C TYR A 475 4.93 0.46 -12.39
N LYS A 476 5.29 1.60 -13.02
CA LYS A 476 6.14 1.64 -14.22
C LYS A 476 7.54 1.05 -14.00
N ASN A 477 8.06 1.10 -12.77
CA ASN A 477 9.38 0.61 -12.41
C ASN A 477 9.38 -0.86 -11.92
N ILE A 478 8.20 -1.50 -11.83
CA ILE A 478 8.10 -2.90 -11.40
C ILE A 478 8.75 -3.81 -12.43
N TYR A 479 9.63 -4.67 -11.92
CA TYR A 479 10.29 -5.71 -12.67
C TYR A 479 10.30 -6.97 -11.80
N PRO A 480 9.44 -7.96 -12.08
CA PRO A 480 9.18 -9.10 -11.20
C PRO A 480 10.30 -10.15 -11.28
N LEU A 481 11.50 -9.77 -10.84
CA LEU A 481 12.65 -10.68 -10.76
C LEU A 481 12.63 -11.47 -9.44
N GLU A 482 12.40 -10.78 -8.32
CA GLU A 482 12.39 -11.40 -7.00
C GLU A 482 11.08 -12.16 -6.78
N SER A 483 11.22 -13.45 -6.52
CA SER A 483 10.07 -14.33 -6.31
C SER A 483 9.22 -13.88 -5.10
N ASN A 484 9.84 -13.51 -3.98
CA ASN A 484 9.14 -13.33 -2.70
C ASN A 484 8.51 -11.94 -2.48
N ILE A 485 8.38 -11.10 -3.51
CA ILE A 485 7.93 -9.72 -3.38
C ILE A 485 6.77 -9.44 -4.34
N ASP A 486 5.57 -9.29 -3.78
CA ASP A 486 4.40 -8.80 -4.53
C ASP A 486 4.19 -7.30 -4.28
N VAL A 487 4.83 -6.47 -5.12
CA VAL A 487 4.66 -5.01 -5.05
C VAL A 487 3.28 -4.58 -5.56
N PHE A 488 2.65 -5.35 -6.45
CA PHE A 488 1.32 -5.03 -6.96
C PHE A 488 0.28 -5.09 -5.85
N ASP A 489 0.35 -6.12 -4.99
CA ASP A 489 -0.52 -6.23 -3.81
C ASP A 489 -0.26 -5.10 -2.81
N VAL A 490 1.00 -4.67 -2.61
CA VAL A 490 1.31 -3.50 -1.78
C VAL A 490 0.72 -2.21 -2.33
N LEU A 491 0.85 -1.96 -3.65
CA LEU A 491 0.19 -0.81 -4.30
C LEU A 491 -1.31 -0.85 -4.06
N ALA A 492 -1.93 -2.01 -4.21
CA ALA A 492 -3.37 -2.20 -4.03
C ALA A 492 -3.81 -1.97 -2.57
N GLN A 493 -3.05 -2.44 -1.59
CA GLN A 493 -3.31 -2.20 -0.17
C GLN A 493 -3.22 -0.72 0.19
N ILE A 494 -2.20 -0.02 -0.31
CA ILE A 494 -2.02 1.42 -0.13
C ILE A 494 -3.21 2.17 -0.76
N CYS A 495 -3.61 1.80 -1.97
CA CYS A 495 -4.78 2.36 -2.63
C CYS A 495 -6.08 2.12 -1.87
N LEU A 496 -6.31 0.90 -1.40
CA LEU A 496 -7.50 0.54 -0.64
C LEU A 496 -7.60 1.38 0.65
N LYS A 497 -6.48 1.48 1.40
CA LYS A 497 -6.45 2.24 2.65
C LYS A 497 -6.53 3.76 2.44
N GLY A 498 -5.99 4.26 1.33
CA GLY A 498 -6.13 5.65 0.90
C GLY A 498 -7.49 6.01 0.30
N GLY A 499 -8.38 5.03 0.09
CA GLY A 499 -9.71 5.21 -0.52
C GLY A 499 -9.72 5.32 -2.05
N PHE A 500 -8.63 4.93 -2.73
CA PHE A 500 -8.50 4.89 -4.19
C PHE A 500 -9.00 3.55 -4.74
N ILE A 501 -10.32 3.34 -4.67
CA ILE A 501 -10.94 2.02 -4.90
C ILE A 501 -10.69 1.48 -6.32
N ASN A 502 -10.75 2.33 -7.35
CA ASN A 502 -10.57 1.88 -8.75
C ASN A 502 -9.12 1.42 -9.00
N GLU A 503 -8.15 2.20 -8.51
CA GLU A 503 -6.73 1.88 -8.55
C GLU A 503 -6.42 0.62 -7.74
N ALA A 504 -7.04 0.45 -6.57
CA ALA A 504 -6.89 -0.77 -5.76
C ALA A 504 -7.33 -2.02 -6.53
N ILE A 505 -8.49 -1.97 -7.21
CA ILE A 505 -8.98 -3.07 -8.06
C ILE A 505 -8.00 -3.35 -9.20
N PHE A 506 -7.49 -2.32 -9.87
CA PHE A 506 -6.51 -2.47 -10.94
C PHE A 506 -5.27 -3.22 -10.44
N TYR A 507 -4.64 -2.73 -9.36
CA TYR A 507 -3.40 -3.32 -8.85
C TYR A 507 -3.58 -4.71 -8.25
N TYR A 508 -4.72 -5.02 -7.61
CA TYR A 508 -4.98 -6.40 -7.17
C TYR A 508 -5.14 -7.37 -8.34
N ASN A 509 -5.77 -6.95 -9.45
CA ASN A 509 -5.84 -7.79 -10.64
C ASN A 509 -4.47 -7.99 -11.28
N GLU A 510 -3.61 -6.95 -11.28
CA GLU A 510 -2.23 -7.06 -11.72
C GLU A 510 -1.40 -8.02 -10.85
N SER A 511 -1.59 -8.00 -9.52
CA SER A 511 -1.02 -9.00 -8.60
C SER A 511 -1.44 -10.42 -9.02
N LEU A 512 -2.73 -10.67 -9.21
CA LEU A 512 -3.23 -12.00 -9.61
C LEU A 512 -2.73 -12.46 -10.99
N ARG A 513 -2.46 -11.52 -11.91
CA ARG A 513 -1.97 -11.77 -13.28
C ARG A 513 -0.46 -12.04 -13.31
N CYS A 514 0.32 -11.19 -12.64
CA CYS A 514 1.78 -11.17 -12.71
C CYS A 514 2.44 -12.07 -11.66
N CYS A 515 1.76 -12.34 -10.55
CA CYS A 515 2.24 -13.15 -9.43
C CYS A 515 1.29 -14.34 -9.13
N PRO A 516 0.99 -15.21 -10.12
CA PRO A 516 -0.02 -16.27 -9.95
C PRO A 516 0.37 -17.34 -8.90
N GLU A 517 1.66 -17.45 -8.56
CA GLU A 517 2.19 -18.35 -7.53
C GLU A 517 1.93 -17.82 -6.09
N TYR A 518 1.60 -16.53 -5.94
CA TYR A 518 1.44 -15.83 -4.64
C TYR A 518 -0.02 -15.46 -4.36
N LYS A 519 -0.97 -16.29 -4.79
CA LYS A 519 -2.40 -16.08 -4.53
C LYS A 519 -2.69 -16.23 -3.04
N HIS A 520 -2.87 -15.11 -2.36
CA HIS A 520 -3.26 -15.09 -0.96
C HIS A 520 -4.77 -14.86 -0.79
N PRO A 521 -5.46 -15.58 0.13
CA PRO A 521 -6.86 -15.34 0.44
C PRO A 521 -7.15 -13.87 0.79
N SER A 522 -6.20 -13.17 1.41
CA SER A 522 -6.27 -11.73 1.72
C SER A 522 -6.50 -10.86 0.49
N THR A 523 -5.82 -11.14 -0.63
CA THR A 523 -5.94 -10.39 -1.88
C THR A 523 -7.36 -10.47 -2.43
N PHE A 524 -7.95 -11.67 -2.40
CA PHE A 524 -9.33 -11.92 -2.82
C PHE A 524 -10.36 -11.25 -1.90
N VAL A 525 -10.18 -11.33 -0.57
CA VAL A 525 -11.05 -10.62 0.39
C VAL A 525 -10.97 -9.11 0.23
N ASN A 526 -9.78 -8.57 -0.02
CA ASN A 526 -9.63 -7.13 -0.25
C ASN A 526 -10.26 -6.69 -1.58
N LEU A 527 -10.15 -7.48 -2.65
CA LEU A 527 -10.93 -7.27 -3.88
C LEU A 527 -12.44 -7.32 -3.63
N ALA A 528 -12.91 -8.26 -2.80
CA ALA A 528 -14.31 -8.35 -2.41
C ALA A 528 -14.79 -7.07 -1.71
N LYS A 529 -13.99 -6.53 -0.79
CA LYS A 529 -14.24 -5.23 -0.12
C LYS A 529 -14.23 -4.06 -1.09
N CYS A 530 -13.32 -4.03 -2.07
CA CYS A 530 -13.35 -3.01 -3.12
C CYS A 530 -14.68 -3.04 -3.90
N TYR A 531 -15.12 -4.22 -4.35
CA TYR A 531 -16.39 -4.35 -5.07
C TYR A 531 -17.61 -4.10 -4.20
N GLN A 532 -17.55 -4.42 -2.90
CA GLN A 532 -18.57 -4.04 -1.92
C GLN A 532 -18.74 -2.52 -1.85
N SER A 533 -17.63 -1.78 -1.78
CA SER A 533 -17.66 -0.30 -1.74
C SER A 533 -18.25 0.31 -3.03
N GLN A 534 -18.14 -0.39 -4.16
CA GLN A 534 -18.80 -0.02 -5.43
C GLN A 534 -20.25 -0.52 -5.53
N ARG A 535 -20.80 -1.17 -4.49
CA ARG A 535 -22.12 -1.84 -4.48
C ARG A 535 -22.27 -2.96 -5.52
N ASN A 536 -21.15 -3.49 -6.03
CA ASN A 536 -21.15 -4.64 -6.94
C ASN A 536 -21.12 -5.96 -6.15
N TRP A 537 -22.25 -6.28 -5.54
CA TRP A 537 -22.43 -7.45 -4.68
C TRP A 537 -22.12 -8.79 -5.37
N LYS A 538 -22.42 -8.91 -6.66
CA LYS A 538 -22.14 -10.13 -7.45
C LYS A 538 -20.63 -10.40 -7.51
N LYS A 539 -19.82 -9.39 -7.85
CA LYS A 539 -18.36 -9.54 -7.88
C LYS A 539 -17.77 -9.69 -6.47
N ALA A 540 -18.29 -8.93 -5.51
CA ALA A 540 -17.84 -9.04 -4.12
C ALA A 540 -17.97 -10.48 -3.59
N PHE A 541 -19.13 -11.11 -3.82
CA PHE A 541 -19.36 -12.51 -3.43
C PHE A 541 -18.50 -13.49 -4.22
N PHE A 542 -18.31 -13.27 -5.53
CA PHE A 542 -17.41 -14.08 -6.35
C PHE A 542 -15.99 -14.12 -5.76
N PHE A 543 -15.38 -12.96 -5.51
CA PHE A 543 -14.01 -12.90 -4.97
C PHE A 543 -13.92 -13.43 -3.52
N CYS A 544 -14.95 -13.23 -2.69
CA CYS A 544 -15.02 -13.84 -1.36
C CYS A 544 -15.00 -15.38 -1.43
N ASN A 545 -15.74 -15.98 -2.37
CA ASN A 545 -15.72 -17.44 -2.56
C ASN A 545 -14.38 -17.93 -3.12
N GLU A 546 -13.73 -17.17 -4.01
CA GLU A 546 -12.38 -17.50 -4.46
C GLU A 546 -11.37 -17.51 -3.30
N ALA A 547 -11.51 -16.62 -2.31
CA ALA A 547 -10.71 -16.67 -1.09
C ALA A 547 -10.95 -17.96 -0.30
N LEU A 548 -12.22 -18.36 -0.11
CA LEU A 548 -12.60 -19.58 0.62
C LEU A 548 -12.25 -20.87 -0.13
N LYS A 549 -12.10 -20.83 -1.46
CA LYS A 549 -11.58 -21.96 -2.24
C LYS A 549 -10.09 -22.19 -1.98
N LEU A 550 -9.33 -21.11 -1.73
CA LEU A 550 -7.90 -21.20 -1.41
C LEU A 550 -7.69 -21.63 0.04
N ASP A 551 -8.46 -21.06 0.97
CA ASP A 551 -8.43 -21.39 2.39
C ASP A 551 -9.85 -21.35 2.96
N PRO A 552 -10.51 -22.52 3.14
CA PRO A 552 -11.87 -22.60 3.67
C PRO A 552 -12.04 -22.02 5.07
N ASP A 553 -10.97 -21.97 5.88
CA ASP A 553 -10.99 -21.51 7.26
C ASP A 553 -10.49 -20.05 7.41
N TYR A 554 -10.34 -19.33 6.29
CA TYR A 554 -9.85 -17.96 6.30
C TYR A 554 -10.87 -17.00 6.94
N SER A 555 -10.65 -16.69 8.23
CA SER A 555 -11.55 -15.86 9.05
C SER A 555 -12.03 -14.58 8.36
N PRO A 556 -11.18 -13.74 7.73
CA PRO A 556 -11.66 -12.53 7.06
C PRO A 556 -12.65 -12.78 5.91
N ALA A 557 -12.54 -13.91 5.22
CA ALA A 557 -13.50 -14.29 4.17
C ALA A 557 -14.79 -14.84 4.78
N LEU A 558 -14.70 -15.65 5.84
CA LEU A 558 -15.88 -16.14 6.57
C LEU A 558 -16.67 -14.98 7.20
N ASP A 559 -15.98 -14.01 7.80
CA ASP A 559 -16.58 -12.81 8.36
C ASP A 559 -17.29 -12.00 7.27
N PHE A 560 -16.60 -11.75 6.14
CA PHE A 560 -17.19 -11.06 4.99
C PHE A 560 -18.40 -11.82 4.42
N ASN A 561 -18.32 -13.15 4.31
CA ASN A 561 -19.41 -13.97 3.82
C ASN A 561 -20.60 -13.97 4.79
N SER A 562 -20.35 -14.03 6.11
CA SER A 562 -21.38 -13.91 7.13
C SER A 562 -22.05 -12.53 7.09
N GLU A 563 -21.26 -11.46 6.94
CA GLU A 563 -21.76 -10.10 6.75
C GLU A 563 -22.61 -9.99 5.49
N TYR A 564 -22.15 -10.59 4.38
CA TYR A 564 -22.85 -10.63 3.11
C TYR A 564 -24.18 -11.41 3.18
N LEU A 565 -24.18 -12.62 3.76
CA LEU A 565 -25.37 -13.44 3.96
C LEU A 565 -26.37 -12.77 4.91
N ASN A 566 -25.85 -12.16 5.99
CA ASN A 566 -26.65 -11.33 6.89
C ASN A 566 -27.16 -10.07 6.20
N SER A 567 -26.43 -9.54 5.22
CA SER A 567 -26.83 -8.36 4.47
C SER A 567 -27.76 -8.67 3.31
N SER A 568 -27.77 -9.87 2.73
CA SER A 568 -28.46 -10.22 1.48
C SER A 568 -29.84 -10.89 1.66
N ARG A 569 -30.18 -11.39 2.87
CA ARG A 569 -31.54 -11.87 3.17
C ARG A 569 -32.51 -10.69 3.34
N ARG A 570 -33.59 -10.62 2.56
CA ARG A 570 -34.63 -9.59 2.74
C ARG A 570 -35.40 -9.83 4.05
N LEU A 571 -35.80 -8.76 4.72
CA LEU A 571 -36.69 -8.79 5.88
C LEU A 571 -38.13 -8.64 5.40
N ASN A 572 -38.97 -9.64 5.65
CA ASN A 572 -40.40 -9.57 5.32
C ASN A 572 -41.17 -8.89 6.44
N PHE A 573 -41.87 -7.80 6.13
CA PHE A 573 -42.63 -7.05 7.13
C PHE A 573 -44.01 -6.62 6.64
N ILE A 574 -44.88 -6.25 7.59
CA ILE A 574 -46.17 -5.59 7.32
C ILE A 574 -46.26 -4.25 8.04
N ILE A 575 -47.06 -3.33 7.49
CA ILE A 575 -47.44 -2.09 8.15
C ILE A 575 -48.86 -2.25 8.69
N VAL A 576 -49.07 -1.90 9.97
CA VAL A 576 -50.36 -1.99 10.64
C VAL A 576 -50.78 -0.61 11.13
N GLY A 577 -51.95 -0.16 10.70
CA GLY A 577 -52.56 1.11 11.08
C GLY A 577 -52.31 2.24 10.08
N CYS A 578 -51.20 2.96 10.20
CA CYS A 578 -50.97 4.28 9.59
C CYS A 578 -51.75 5.41 10.27
N TYR A 579 -51.76 5.40 11.62
CA TYR A 579 -52.40 6.42 12.44
C TYR A 579 -51.75 7.80 12.30
N SER A 580 -50.43 7.87 12.07
CA SER A 580 -49.65 9.10 12.10
C SER A 580 -48.83 9.41 10.85
N SER A 581 -48.38 10.66 10.77
CA SER A 581 -47.55 11.15 9.67
C SER A 581 -46.19 10.43 9.58
N TRP A 582 -45.74 9.79 10.67
CA TRP A 582 -44.48 9.03 10.75
C TRP A 582 -44.31 8.02 9.61
N ILE A 583 -45.37 7.30 9.25
CA ILE A 583 -45.32 6.31 8.15
C ILE A 583 -44.96 6.99 6.82
N PHE A 584 -45.47 8.20 6.58
CA PHE A 584 -45.29 8.91 5.32
C PHE A 584 -44.05 9.79 5.29
N THR A 585 -43.58 10.28 6.44
CA THR A 585 -42.40 11.16 6.51
C THR A 585 -41.10 10.39 6.65
N ASP A 586 -41.13 9.26 7.38
CA ASP A 586 -39.90 8.59 7.83
C ASP A 586 -39.81 7.18 7.24
N ILE A 587 -40.89 6.37 7.31
CA ILE A 587 -40.84 4.94 6.96
C ILE A 587 -40.91 4.70 5.45
N ILE A 588 -42.00 5.07 4.78
CA ILE A 588 -42.18 4.85 3.33
C ILE A 588 -41.03 5.49 2.53
N PRO A 589 -40.63 6.76 2.78
CA PRO A 589 -39.62 7.41 1.96
C PRO A 589 -38.23 6.77 2.02
N THR A 590 -37.93 6.06 3.11
CA THR A 590 -36.60 5.48 3.35
C THR A 590 -36.55 4.00 2.97
N ILE A 591 -37.61 3.25 3.30
CA ILE A 591 -37.71 1.83 2.98
C ILE A 591 -37.87 1.59 1.48
N GLN A 592 -38.53 2.50 0.74
CA GLN A 592 -38.72 2.36 -0.71
C GLN A 592 -37.40 2.25 -1.52
N PHE A 593 -36.28 2.72 -0.98
CA PHE A 593 -34.97 2.68 -1.64
C PHE A 593 -34.05 1.59 -1.08
N ASP A 594 -34.50 0.81 -0.10
CA ASP A 594 -33.72 -0.25 0.51
C ASP A 594 -34.20 -1.63 0.01
N PRO A 595 -33.44 -2.29 -0.89
CA PRO A 595 -33.84 -3.59 -1.45
C PRO A 595 -33.86 -4.73 -0.42
N MET A 596 -33.42 -4.48 0.82
CA MET A 596 -33.39 -5.46 1.89
C MET A 596 -34.68 -5.53 2.71
N TYR A 597 -35.66 -4.69 2.40
CA TYR A 597 -36.99 -4.67 3.00
C TYR A 597 -38.02 -5.13 1.99
N ASN A 598 -38.84 -6.12 2.36
CA ASN A 598 -39.93 -6.60 1.54
C ASN A 598 -41.26 -6.38 2.26
N CYS A 599 -42.05 -5.42 1.79
CA CYS A 599 -43.36 -5.12 2.38
C CYS A 599 -44.40 -6.10 1.83
N ILE A 600 -44.94 -6.94 2.71
CA ILE A 600 -45.97 -7.93 2.36
C ILE A 600 -47.35 -7.25 2.20
N GLY A 601 -47.61 -6.17 2.94
CA GLY A 601 -48.85 -5.43 2.82
C GLY A 601 -49.13 -4.46 3.96
N VAL A 602 -50.30 -3.83 3.88
CA VAL A 602 -50.79 -2.82 4.81
C VAL A 602 -52.13 -3.25 5.39
N LEU A 603 -52.22 -3.38 6.71
CA LEU A 603 -53.45 -3.68 7.45
C LEU A 603 -54.00 -2.40 8.10
N PRO A 604 -55.17 -1.86 7.67
CA PRO A 604 -55.78 -0.70 8.32
C PRO A 604 -56.33 -1.01 9.72
N THR A 605 -56.58 0.04 10.51
CA THR A 605 -57.56 0.01 11.60
C THR A 605 -58.85 0.71 11.14
N CYS A 606 -59.96 0.55 11.88
CA CYS A 606 -61.21 1.26 11.56
C CYS A 606 -61.06 2.78 11.47
N SER A 607 -60.10 3.36 12.21
CA SER A 607 -59.84 4.81 12.21
C SER A 607 -58.77 5.25 11.22
N THR A 608 -58.13 4.34 10.48
CA THR A 608 -56.99 4.65 9.60
C THR A 608 -57.16 4.14 8.17
N ILE A 609 -58.36 3.72 7.77
CA ILE A 609 -58.64 3.14 6.43
C ILE A 609 -58.09 4.03 5.30
N ASP A 610 -58.39 5.33 5.32
CA ASP A 610 -57.97 6.26 4.27
C ASP A 610 -56.44 6.44 4.22
N ASN A 611 -55.79 6.56 5.38
CA ASN A 611 -54.33 6.69 5.45
C ASN A 611 -53.65 5.39 5.04
N ALA A 612 -54.12 4.24 5.52
CA ALA A 612 -53.61 2.94 5.11
C ALA A 612 -53.77 2.70 3.61
N LYS A 613 -54.87 3.17 3.01
CA LYS A 613 -55.07 3.10 1.55
C LYS A 613 -54.04 3.96 0.82
N LYS A 614 -53.80 5.20 1.26
CA LYS A 614 -52.72 6.04 0.69
C LYS A 614 -51.33 5.40 0.83
N ALA A 615 -51.03 4.81 1.99
CA ALA A 615 -49.76 4.12 2.21
C ALA A 615 -49.60 2.93 1.26
N PHE A 616 -50.68 2.16 1.08
CA PHE A 616 -50.73 1.06 0.11
C PHE A 616 -50.54 1.54 -1.33
N ASP A 617 -51.27 2.58 -1.75
CA ASP A 617 -51.21 3.12 -3.12
C ASP A 617 -49.78 3.62 -3.44
N ASN A 618 -49.12 4.30 -2.49
CA ASN A 618 -47.73 4.70 -2.64
C ASN A 618 -46.81 3.48 -2.82
N LEU A 619 -46.96 2.43 -2.01
CA LEU A 619 -46.15 1.21 -2.10
C LEU A 619 -46.40 0.44 -3.40
N GLU A 620 -47.64 0.41 -3.89
CA GLU A 620 -48.03 -0.20 -5.16
C GLU A 620 -47.47 0.58 -6.37
N GLU A 621 -47.49 1.92 -6.33
CA GLU A 621 -46.87 2.76 -7.37
C GLU A 621 -45.36 2.54 -7.44
N ILE A 622 -44.69 2.45 -6.27
CA ILE A 622 -43.27 2.12 -6.20
C ILE A 622 -43.02 0.74 -6.79
N PHE A 623 -43.80 -0.28 -6.39
CA PHE A 623 -43.71 -1.65 -6.94
C PHE A 623 -43.78 -1.66 -8.47
N ASN A 624 -44.73 -0.93 -9.05
CA ASN A 624 -44.94 -0.87 -10.50
C ASN A 624 -43.82 -0.13 -11.24
N CYS A 625 -43.25 0.93 -10.65
CA CYS A 625 -42.14 1.68 -11.23
C CYS A 625 -40.78 0.95 -11.15
N SER A 626 -40.65 -0.07 -10.29
CA SER A 626 -39.38 -0.71 -9.94
C SER A 626 -39.25 -2.15 -10.42
N GLN A 627 -39.92 -2.56 -11.51
CA GLN A 627 -39.83 -3.94 -12.05
C GLN A 627 -38.40 -4.43 -12.37
N GLU A 628 -37.44 -3.52 -12.57
CA GLU A 628 -36.00 -3.86 -12.72
C GLU A 628 -35.21 -3.81 -11.40
N ASN A 629 -35.76 -3.19 -10.35
CA ASN A 629 -35.13 -3.06 -9.04
C ASN A 629 -35.79 -4.04 -8.04
N GLU A 630 -34.98 -4.97 -7.56
CA GLU A 630 -35.27 -6.08 -6.64
C GLU A 630 -35.89 -5.70 -5.25
N VAL A 631 -36.58 -4.58 -5.06
CA VAL A 631 -37.06 -4.13 -3.74
C VAL A 631 -38.19 -5.00 -3.20
N PHE A 632 -39.15 -5.40 -4.03
CA PHE A 632 -40.30 -6.21 -3.61
C PHE A 632 -40.31 -7.58 -4.30
N SER A 633 -40.67 -8.65 -3.58
CA SER A 633 -40.79 -9.99 -4.15
C SER A 633 -42.14 -10.24 -4.84
N SER A 634 -43.16 -9.48 -4.42
CA SER A 634 -44.56 -9.60 -4.84
C SER A 634 -45.26 -8.27 -4.58
N SER A 635 -46.33 -7.97 -5.32
CA SER A 635 -47.12 -6.76 -5.07
C SER A 635 -47.65 -6.77 -3.62
N PRO A 636 -47.56 -5.65 -2.89
CA PRO A 636 -48.09 -5.58 -1.53
C PRO A 636 -49.59 -5.89 -1.53
N VAL A 637 -50.13 -6.33 -0.39
CA VAL A 637 -51.55 -6.62 -0.21
C VAL A 637 -52.20 -5.57 0.70
N TYR A 638 -53.38 -5.07 0.32
CA TYR A 638 -54.20 -4.23 1.19
C TYR A 638 -55.18 -5.10 1.98
N PHE A 639 -54.90 -5.35 3.26
CA PHE A 639 -55.65 -6.31 4.10
C PHE A 639 -56.97 -5.75 4.65
N ILE A 640 -57.75 -5.06 3.82
CA ILE A 640 -59.03 -4.45 4.23
C ILE A 640 -60.11 -5.49 4.50
N ASP A 641 -60.10 -6.61 3.76
CA ASP A 641 -61.11 -7.66 3.91
C ASP A 641 -60.92 -8.41 5.24
N GLN A 642 -59.68 -8.64 5.67
CA GLN A 642 -59.37 -9.19 6.99
C GLN A 642 -59.92 -8.28 8.10
N LEU A 643 -59.80 -6.95 7.95
CA LEU A 643 -60.40 -6.02 8.91
C LEU A 643 -61.94 -6.09 8.91
N LYS A 644 -62.58 -6.19 7.73
CA LYS A 644 -64.06 -6.23 7.61
C LYS A 644 -64.68 -7.54 8.08
N ASN A 645 -63.98 -8.66 7.90
CA ASN A 645 -64.48 -10.00 8.22
C ASN A 645 -64.31 -10.37 9.70
N ASN A 646 -63.48 -9.63 10.44
CA ASN A 646 -63.21 -9.87 11.85
C ASN A 646 -63.88 -8.82 12.75
N LYS A 647 -64.12 -9.18 14.01
CA LYS A 647 -64.82 -8.31 14.97
C LYS A 647 -63.95 -7.16 15.47
N ASN A 648 -62.63 -7.37 15.50
CA ASN A 648 -61.64 -6.43 16.02
C ASN A 648 -60.33 -6.57 15.23
N ILE A 649 -59.36 -5.71 15.53
CA ILE A 649 -58.07 -5.68 14.81
C ILE A 649 -57.15 -6.84 15.21
N GLU A 650 -57.29 -7.35 16.42
CA GLU A 650 -56.51 -8.47 16.96
C GLU A 650 -56.74 -9.74 16.15
N ASP A 651 -58.01 -10.06 15.89
CA ASP A 651 -58.44 -11.21 15.10
C ASP A 651 -58.00 -11.05 13.63
N ALA A 652 -58.12 -9.85 13.07
CA ALA A 652 -57.66 -9.55 11.71
C ALA A 652 -56.13 -9.70 11.57
N LEU A 653 -55.37 -9.22 12.55
CA LEU A 653 -53.91 -9.32 12.57
C LEU A 653 -53.45 -10.78 12.74
N ALA A 654 -54.15 -11.56 13.57
CA ALA A 654 -53.90 -12.99 13.72
C ALA A 654 -54.17 -13.77 12.42
N GLU A 655 -55.26 -13.44 11.71
CA GLU A 655 -55.56 -14.03 10.39
C GLU A 655 -54.47 -13.72 9.35
N VAL A 656 -53.94 -12.48 9.34
CA VAL A 656 -52.82 -12.11 8.47
C VAL A 656 -51.57 -12.94 8.79
N PHE A 657 -51.19 -13.09 10.06
CA PHE A 657 -50.02 -13.90 10.42
C PHE A 657 -50.20 -15.38 10.11
N TYR A 658 -51.42 -15.90 10.24
CA TYR A 658 -51.74 -17.27 9.85
C TYR A 658 -51.62 -17.47 8.33
N SER A 659 -52.14 -16.53 7.54
CA SER A 659 -52.13 -16.59 6.07
C SER A 659 -50.76 -16.29 5.46
N TYR A 660 -49.94 -15.50 6.14
CA TYR A 660 -48.61 -15.05 5.69
C TYR A 660 -47.54 -15.37 6.76
N PRO A 661 -47.20 -16.67 6.97
CA PRO A 661 -46.29 -17.09 8.03
C PRO A 661 -44.85 -16.56 7.87
N HIS A 662 -44.48 -16.19 6.64
CA HIS A 662 -43.17 -15.65 6.28
C HIS A 662 -42.96 -14.19 6.69
N ILE A 663 -43.98 -13.51 7.24
CA ILE A 663 -43.81 -12.19 7.88
C ILE A 663 -42.91 -12.37 9.11
N GLU A 664 -41.83 -11.60 9.19
CA GLU A 664 -40.86 -11.63 10.29
C GLU A 664 -41.05 -10.43 11.23
N ALA A 665 -41.43 -9.27 10.69
CA ALA A 665 -41.53 -8.01 11.43
C ALA A 665 -42.82 -7.23 11.17
N VAL A 666 -43.17 -6.36 12.12
CA VAL A 666 -44.38 -5.51 12.08
C VAL A 666 -43.98 -4.08 12.36
N ILE A 667 -44.37 -3.17 11.47
CA ILE A 667 -44.33 -1.72 11.71
C ILE A 667 -45.71 -1.32 12.22
N LEU A 668 -45.80 -1.00 13.50
CA LEU A 668 -47.07 -0.75 14.17
C LEU A 668 -47.24 0.76 14.41
N ASP A 669 -48.27 1.34 13.79
CA ASP A 669 -48.64 2.74 13.96
C ASP A 669 -50.16 2.85 14.15
N VAL A 670 -50.58 2.64 15.40
CA VAL A 670 -51.99 2.60 15.83
C VAL A 670 -52.21 3.58 16.97
N PRO A 671 -53.46 4.04 17.23
CA PRO A 671 -53.78 4.76 18.46
C PRO A 671 -53.31 3.98 19.69
N TYR A 672 -52.84 4.67 20.73
CA TYR A 672 -52.33 4.03 21.96
C TYR A 672 -53.35 3.09 22.63
N SER A 673 -54.65 3.32 22.45
CA SER A 673 -55.72 2.42 22.92
C SER A 673 -55.70 1.04 22.27
N LEU A 674 -55.20 0.92 21.04
CA LEU A 674 -55.08 -0.32 20.27
C LEU A 674 -53.66 -0.92 20.32
N LEU A 675 -52.69 -0.21 20.91
CA LEU A 675 -51.31 -0.68 20.98
C LEU A 675 -51.20 -1.99 21.76
N LYS A 676 -51.67 -2.01 23.01
CA LYS A 676 -51.56 -3.19 23.89
C LYS A 676 -52.22 -4.46 23.30
N PRO A 677 -53.45 -4.40 22.75
CA PRO A 677 -54.05 -5.57 22.12
C PRO A 677 -53.32 -6.07 20.87
N CYS A 678 -52.89 -5.17 19.97
CA CYS A 678 -52.13 -5.55 18.79
C CYS A 678 -50.79 -6.20 19.16
N VAL A 679 -50.08 -5.60 20.11
CA VAL A 679 -48.75 -6.07 20.53
C VAL A 679 -48.83 -7.47 21.15
N LYS A 680 -49.90 -7.79 21.89
CA LYS A 680 -50.14 -9.15 22.38
C LYS A 680 -50.14 -10.18 21.25
N ILE A 681 -50.88 -9.94 20.17
CA ILE A 681 -50.96 -10.84 19.00
C ILE A 681 -49.59 -10.96 18.30
N ILE A 682 -48.85 -9.87 18.20
CA ILE A 682 -47.49 -9.83 17.60
C ILE A 682 -46.53 -10.72 18.40
N TRP A 683 -46.58 -10.65 19.73
CA TRP A 683 -45.75 -11.48 20.60
C TRP A 683 -46.17 -12.94 20.63
N ASP A 684 -47.48 -13.24 20.66
CA ASP A 684 -48.01 -14.60 20.59
C ASP A 684 -47.55 -15.32 19.30
N ASN A 685 -47.30 -14.56 18.23
CA ASN A 685 -46.79 -15.04 16.95
C ASN A 685 -45.26 -14.88 16.76
N ASN A 686 -44.52 -14.53 17.82
CA ASN A 686 -43.07 -14.33 17.82
C ASN A 686 -42.54 -13.37 16.73
N LYS A 687 -43.28 -12.31 16.41
CA LYS A 687 -42.85 -11.33 15.39
C LYS A 687 -41.99 -10.23 16.01
N HIS A 688 -41.10 -9.63 15.22
CA HIS A 688 -40.38 -8.42 15.63
C HIS A 688 -41.29 -7.19 15.46
N LEU A 689 -41.11 -6.18 16.30
CA LEU A 689 -41.94 -4.98 16.32
C LEU A 689 -41.08 -3.73 16.16
N MET A 690 -41.46 -2.86 15.24
CA MET A 690 -41.00 -1.49 15.15
C MET A 690 -42.18 -0.54 15.40
N THR A 691 -42.02 0.40 16.33
CA THR A 691 -43.04 1.39 16.68
C THR A 691 -42.41 2.72 17.02
N ARG A 692 -43.20 3.80 16.98
CA ARG A 692 -42.81 5.13 17.44
C ARG A 692 -42.57 5.18 18.96
N SER A 693 -41.70 6.09 19.39
CA SER A 693 -41.54 6.50 20.79
C SER A 693 -42.54 7.59 21.16
N PRO A 694 -42.97 7.69 22.43
CA PRO A 694 -42.74 6.75 23.53
C PRO A 694 -43.60 5.47 23.42
N THR A 695 -43.26 4.44 24.21
CA THR A 695 -44.00 3.18 24.26
C THR A 695 -45.43 3.33 24.78
N ALA A 696 -45.65 4.19 25.77
CA ALA A 696 -46.97 4.44 26.35
C ALA A 696 -47.04 5.86 26.95
N HIS A 697 -48.22 6.23 27.45
CA HIS A 697 -48.45 7.51 28.12
C HIS A 697 -47.95 7.56 29.57
N ASP A 698 -47.60 6.41 30.15
CA ASP A 698 -47.14 6.29 31.53
C ASP A 698 -46.14 5.14 31.68
N VAL A 699 -45.34 5.20 32.75
CA VAL A 699 -44.26 4.23 33.01
C VAL A 699 -44.79 2.83 33.32
N SER A 700 -45.95 2.71 33.96
CA SER A 700 -46.51 1.42 34.35
C SER A 700 -46.91 0.60 33.13
N THR A 701 -47.66 1.22 32.22
CA THR A 701 -48.09 0.60 30.95
C THR A 701 -46.89 0.26 30.07
N ALA A 702 -45.87 1.12 30.02
CA ALA A 702 -44.66 0.86 29.24
C ALA A 702 -43.88 -0.37 29.74
N ASN A 703 -43.70 -0.51 31.06
CA ASN A 703 -43.07 -1.68 31.65
C ASN A 703 -43.90 -2.94 31.40
N GLU A 704 -45.22 -2.88 31.61
CA GLU A 704 -46.10 -4.03 31.38
C GLU A 704 -45.96 -4.57 29.95
N LEU A 705 -45.93 -3.68 28.96
CA LEU A 705 -45.68 -4.06 27.57
C LEU A 705 -44.30 -4.70 27.42
N LEU A 706 -43.23 -4.02 27.81
CA LEU A 706 -41.87 -4.52 27.57
C LEU A 706 -41.54 -5.81 28.33
N ASP A 707 -42.08 -6.00 29.54
CA ASP A 707 -41.87 -7.19 30.36
C ASP A 707 -42.56 -8.43 29.76
N SER A 708 -43.61 -8.24 28.96
CA SER A 708 -44.32 -9.32 28.25
C SER A 708 -43.70 -9.70 26.90
N LYS A 709 -42.57 -9.08 26.52
CA LYS A 709 -41.85 -9.35 25.26
C LYS A 709 -41.20 -10.76 25.26
N PRO A 710 -41.42 -11.59 24.23
CA PRO A 710 -40.72 -12.87 24.07
C PRO A 710 -39.19 -12.72 23.97
N PRO A 711 -38.41 -13.75 24.37
CA PRO A 711 -36.94 -13.69 24.34
C PRO A 711 -36.36 -13.45 22.95
N ARG A 712 -36.97 -14.02 21.91
CA ARG A 712 -36.49 -13.95 20.51
C ARG A 712 -37.08 -12.80 19.71
N SER A 713 -38.06 -12.08 20.24
CA SER A 713 -38.69 -10.93 19.57
C SER A 713 -37.98 -9.63 19.91
N LEU A 714 -37.89 -8.74 18.92
CA LEU A 714 -37.31 -7.41 19.06
C LEU A 714 -38.42 -6.38 19.31
N TRP A 715 -38.20 -5.51 20.28
CA TRP A 715 -38.94 -4.24 20.41
C TRP A 715 -38.02 -3.13 19.91
N TYR A 716 -38.27 -2.61 18.72
CA TYR A 716 -37.48 -1.52 18.13
C TYR A 716 -38.21 -0.20 18.27
N ASP A 717 -37.63 0.69 19.04
CA ASP A 717 -38.14 2.02 19.30
C ASP A 717 -37.56 2.99 18.28
N TYR A 718 -38.40 3.42 17.34
CA TYR A 718 -37.94 4.13 16.16
C TYR A 718 -37.65 5.60 16.47
N SER A 719 -36.38 5.90 16.76
CA SER A 719 -35.91 7.24 17.08
C SER A 719 -34.66 7.60 16.25
N PRO A 720 -34.78 7.97 14.96
CA PRO A 720 -33.65 8.14 14.05
C PRO A 720 -32.64 9.22 14.45
N LEU A 721 -33.06 10.27 15.18
CA LEU A 721 -32.16 11.27 15.76
C LEU A 721 -31.11 10.64 16.68
N LYS A 722 -31.37 9.44 17.24
CA LYS A 722 -30.37 8.71 18.04
C LYS A 722 -29.10 8.35 17.26
N PHE A 723 -29.22 8.26 15.94
CA PHE A 723 -28.16 7.78 15.06
C PHE A 723 -27.64 8.88 14.13
N GLU A 724 -28.02 10.14 14.34
CA GLU A 724 -27.52 11.24 13.53
C GLU A 724 -26.09 11.62 13.91
N SER A 725 -25.17 11.41 12.97
CA SER A 725 -23.76 11.77 13.13
C SER A 725 -23.55 13.29 13.27
N SER A 726 -24.50 14.10 12.77
CA SER A 726 -24.48 15.56 12.90
C SER A 726 -24.57 16.01 14.36
N LEU A 727 -25.34 15.33 15.21
CA LEU A 727 -25.43 15.64 16.64
C LEU A 727 -24.12 15.33 17.37
N TYR A 728 -23.40 14.29 16.95
CA TYR A 728 -22.06 13.99 17.49
C TYR A 728 -21.01 15.04 17.08
N GLN A 729 -21.12 15.61 15.88
CA GLN A 729 -20.28 16.75 15.49
C GLN A 729 -20.59 17.99 16.34
N VAL A 730 -21.87 18.27 16.60
CA VAL A 730 -22.29 19.35 17.50
C VAL A 730 -21.69 19.16 18.90
N TYR A 731 -21.76 17.94 19.46
CA TYR A 731 -21.13 17.61 20.75
C TYR A 731 -19.65 17.98 20.80
N ASN A 732 -18.88 17.58 19.77
CA ASN A 732 -17.44 17.87 19.70
C ASN A 732 -17.14 19.36 19.57
N ILE A 733 -17.98 20.11 18.86
CA ILE A 733 -17.86 21.57 18.74
C ILE A 733 -18.15 22.24 20.08
N ILE A 734 -19.24 21.89 20.76
CA ILE A 734 -19.60 22.44 22.08
C ILE A 734 -18.45 22.18 23.06
N LYS A 735 -17.92 20.96 23.10
CA LYS A 735 -16.79 20.56 23.97
C LYS A 735 -15.55 21.45 23.82
N GLN A 736 -15.31 22.03 22.65
CA GLN A 736 -14.14 22.86 22.36
C GLN A 736 -14.39 24.37 22.57
N ASN A 737 -15.64 24.80 22.73
CA ASN A 737 -16.01 26.23 22.66
C ASN A 737 -16.61 26.80 23.95
N GLY A 738 -16.39 26.14 25.09
CA GLY A 738 -16.75 26.64 26.43
C GLY A 738 -17.99 25.98 27.01
N ARG A 739 -18.53 26.57 28.07
CA ARG A 739 -19.72 26.05 28.75
C ARG A 739 -20.96 26.26 27.88
N LEU A 740 -21.78 25.23 27.76
CA LEU A 740 -23.14 25.31 27.22
C LEU A 740 -24.08 25.85 28.32
N TYR A 741 -24.88 26.86 28.01
CA TYR A 741 -25.80 27.45 29.00
C TYR A 741 -27.26 27.54 28.53
N ALA A 742 -27.51 27.55 27.22
CA ALA A 742 -28.87 27.54 26.68
C ALA A 742 -29.00 26.74 25.39
N ILE A 743 -30.19 26.14 25.20
CA ILE A 743 -30.57 25.44 23.98
C ILE A 743 -31.95 25.91 23.54
N HIS A 744 -32.08 26.40 22.31
CA HIS A 744 -33.38 26.69 21.71
C HIS A 744 -33.65 25.69 20.58
N CYS A 745 -34.80 25.04 20.62
CA CYS A 745 -35.23 24.15 19.55
C CYS A 745 -36.61 24.57 19.04
N LYS A 746 -36.75 24.54 17.73
CA LYS A 746 -38.02 24.69 17.04
C LYS A 746 -38.24 23.53 16.10
N TYR A 747 -39.36 22.85 16.26
CA TYR A 747 -39.77 21.72 15.43
C TYR A 747 -41.24 21.91 15.05
N ASP A 748 -41.48 22.45 13.86
CA ASP A 748 -42.82 22.63 13.32
C ASP A 748 -43.32 21.38 12.57
N LEU A 749 -44.61 21.11 12.68
CA LEU A 749 -45.32 19.97 12.10
C LEU A 749 -46.17 20.41 10.91
N PRO A 750 -46.24 19.65 9.80
CA PRO A 750 -47.11 19.99 8.68
C PRO A 750 -48.60 19.79 9.03
N SER A 751 -49.46 20.75 8.69
CA SER A 751 -50.90 20.77 9.01
C SER A 751 -51.79 20.01 8.02
N GLU A 752 -51.26 19.55 6.88
CA GLU A 752 -52.04 18.97 5.77
C GLU A 752 -52.48 17.49 5.94
N VAL A 753 -52.60 17.01 7.18
CA VAL A 753 -53.15 15.66 7.44
C VAL A 753 -54.69 15.75 7.47
N ILE A 754 -55.36 14.97 6.63
CA ILE A 754 -56.83 15.00 6.43
C ILE A 754 -57.54 14.30 7.61
N ASN A 755 -58.60 14.92 8.16
CA ASN A 755 -59.50 14.41 9.20
C ASN A 755 -58.82 13.88 10.46
N VAL A 756 -58.37 14.80 11.29
CA VAL A 756 -57.53 14.50 12.44
C VAL A 756 -58.25 14.90 13.73
N SER A 757 -58.43 13.94 14.63
CA SER A 757 -58.99 14.20 15.96
C SER A 757 -58.08 15.13 16.77
N ASP A 758 -58.65 15.93 17.69
CA ASP A 758 -57.85 16.75 18.61
C ASP A 758 -56.90 15.90 19.48
N GLN A 759 -57.29 14.66 19.77
CA GLN A 759 -56.46 13.67 20.45
C GLN A 759 -55.20 13.33 19.65
N TYR A 760 -55.32 13.12 18.33
CA TYR A 760 -54.15 12.90 17.48
C TYR A 760 -53.20 14.10 17.51
N LYS A 761 -53.72 15.33 17.35
CA LYS A 761 -52.87 16.53 17.30
C LYS A 761 -52.09 16.68 18.60
N TYR A 762 -52.76 16.40 19.71
CA TYR A 762 -52.12 16.36 21.02
C TYR A 762 -51.02 15.30 21.07
N ASP A 763 -51.33 14.05 20.71
CA ASP A 763 -50.37 12.94 20.81
C ASP A 763 -49.13 13.16 19.91
N GLU A 764 -49.32 13.72 18.72
CA GLU A 764 -48.24 14.05 17.79
C GLU A 764 -47.33 15.16 18.33
N ILE A 765 -47.91 16.23 18.90
CA ILE A 765 -47.13 17.31 19.52
C ILE A 765 -46.25 16.77 20.66
N ILE A 766 -46.82 15.99 21.59
CA ILE A 766 -46.03 15.48 22.73
C ILE A 766 -44.94 14.51 22.26
N SER A 767 -45.22 13.67 21.26
CA SER A 767 -44.23 12.74 20.70
C SER A 767 -43.05 13.49 20.08
N ARG A 768 -43.30 14.60 19.35
CA ARG A 768 -42.21 15.42 18.79
C ARG A 768 -41.41 16.16 19.84
N LEU A 769 -42.05 16.60 20.93
CA LEU A 769 -41.33 17.17 22.07
C LEU A 769 -40.35 16.14 22.66
N ILE A 770 -40.80 14.91 22.92
CA ILE A 770 -39.95 13.84 23.45
C ILE A 770 -38.83 13.48 22.47
N TYR A 771 -39.14 13.39 21.18
CA TYR A 771 -38.15 13.11 20.15
C TYR A 771 -37.06 14.19 20.11
N THR A 772 -37.44 15.45 20.30
CA THR A 772 -36.51 16.57 20.44
C THR A 772 -35.65 16.46 21.71
N LEU A 773 -36.25 16.14 22.86
CA LEU A 773 -35.50 15.91 24.10
C LEU A 773 -34.48 14.77 23.94
N SER A 774 -34.82 13.72 23.21
CA SER A 774 -33.91 12.59 22.95
C SER A 774 -32.70 13.01 22.11
N ALA A 775 -32.89 13.90 21.15
CA ALA A 775 -31.81 14.45 20.35
C ALA A 775 -30.89 15.35 21.20
N ILE A 776 -31.47 16.13 22.10
CA ILE A 776 -30.71 16.98 23.03
C ILE A 776 -29.85 16.12 23.96
N HIS A 777 -30.43 15.07 24.55
CA HIS A 777 -29.72 14.10 25.39
C HIS A 777 -28.42 13.61 24.73
N ILE A 778 -28.46 13.34 23.43
CA ILE A 778 -27.32 12.84 22.65
C ILE A 778 -26.36 13.95 22.26
N ALA A 779 -26.87 15.10 21.82
CA ALA A 779 -26.06 16.25 21.42
C ALA A 779 -25.18 16.78 22.55
N ILE A 780 -25.60 16.60 23.81
CA ILE A 780 -24.89 17.14 24.99
C ILE A 780 -24.46 16.07 25.99
N GLU A 781 -24.75 14.79 25.74
CA GLU A 781 -24.55 13.67 26.68
C GLU A 781 -25.14 13.97 28.08
N GLY A 782 -26.32 14.59 28.14
CA GLY A 782 -26.86 15.22 29.36
C GLY A 782 -28.10 14.54 29.95
N THR A 783 -28.35 14.71 31.25
CA THR A 783 -29.55 14.21 31.95
C THR A 783 -30.60 15.31 32.08
N LEU A 784 -31.86 14.98 31.78
CA LEU A 784 -33.00 15.89 31.91
C LEU A 784 -33.38 16.02 33.40
N ASP A 785 -33.28 17.22 33.97
CA ASP A 785 -33.47 17.45 35.40
C ASP A 785 -34.90 17.85 35.75
N TRP A 786 -35.54 18.67 34.91
CA TRP A 786 -36.94 19.06 35.09
C TRP A 786 -37.59 19.50 33.78
N VAL A 787 -38.92 19.46 33.75
CA VAL A 787 -39.77 19.93 32.64
C VAL A 787 -40.89 20.82 33.16
N PHE A 788 -41.28 21.82 32.37
CA PHE A 788 -42.42 22.70 32.59
C PHE A 788 -43.07 23.06 31.26
N SER A 789 -44.36 22.77 31.11
CA SER A 789 -45.11 23.06 29.88
C SER A 789 -46.41 23.76 30.24
N PRO A 790 -46.42 25.11 30.33
CA PRO A 790 -47.61 25.86 30.71
C PRO A 790 -48.72 25.65 29.67
N THR A 791 -49.95 25.45 30.15
CA THR A 791 -51.12 25.44 29.27
C THR A 791 -51.42 26.85 28.80
N GLY A 792 -51.18 27.14 27.52
CA GLY A 792 -51.71 28.35 26.89
C GLY A 792 -53.23 28.23 26.76
N GLU A 793 -53.97 29.18 27.33
CA GLU A 793 -55.40 29.30 27.04
C GLU A 793 -55.58 29.60 25.54
N GLY A 794 -56.13 28.67 24.76
CA GLY A 794 -56.61 28.92 23.40
C GLY A 794 -55.75 28.50 22.21
N GLU A 795 -54.59 27.84 22.37
CA GLU A 795 -53.73 27.41 21.25
C GLU A 795 -53.59 25.88 21.15
N PRO A 796 -54.57 25.12 20.61
CA PRO A 796 -54.49 23.65 20.50
C PRO A 796 -53.43 23.15 19.50
N ASN A 797 -52.92 24.04 18.64
CA ASN A 797 -51.97 23.70 17.58
C ASN A 797 -50.51 24.02 17.91
N LYS A 798 -50.23 24.56 19.11
CA LYS A 798 -48.88 25.00 19.50
C LYS A 798 -48.58 24.63 20.94
N LYS A 799 -47.33 24.24 21.20
CA LYS A 799 -46.87 23.94 22.55
C LYS A 799 -45.42 24.35 22.75
N THR A 800 -45.15 24.93 23.91
CA THR A 800 -43.81 25.28 24.38
C THR A 800 -43.48 24.45 25.61
N LEU A 801 -42.27 23.89 25.62
CA LEU A 801 -41.71 23.13 26.72
C LEU A 801 -40.44 23.82 27.19
N PHE A 802 -40.38 24.13 28.49
CA PHE A 802 -39.18 24.57 29.18
C PHE A 802 -38.60 23.39 29.94
N CYS A 803 -37.29 23.23 29.90
CA CYS A 803 -36.62 22.15 30.63
C CYS A 803 -35.20 22.50 31.02
N GLY A 804 -34.72 21.88 32.09
CA GLY A 804 -33.36 21.99 32.59
C GLY A 804 -32.57 20.71 32.33
N TRP A 805 -31.30 20.86 31.94
CA TRP A 805 -30.40 19.72 31.70
C TRP A 805 -29.09 19.87 32.46
N SER A 806 -28.54 18.74 32.90
CA SER A 806 -27.17 18.60 33.41
C SER A 806 -26.32 17.89 32.36
N SER A 807 -25.12 18.40 32.05
CA SER A 807 -24.23 17.81 31.01
C SER A 807 -22.78 17.67 31.50
N PRO A 808 -22.03 16.63 31.06
CA PRO A 808 -20.60 16.45 31.35
C PRO A 808 -19.70 17.38 30.53
N LEU A 809 -20.25 18.13 29.56
CA LEU A 809 -19.52 19.09 28.74
C LEU A 809 -19.08 20.31 29.56
N ARG A 810 -18.01 20.13 30.33
CA ARG A 810 -17.31 21.17 31.08
C ARG A 810 -16.12 21.70 30.29
N PRO A 811 -15.72 22.97 30.46
CA PRO A 811 -14.39 23.40 30.09
C PRO A 811 -13.36 22.59 30.90
N ARG A 812 -12.42 21.91 30.22
CA ARG A 812 -11.15 21.50 30.85
C ARG A 812 -10.34 22.76 31.10
N ASN A 813 -10.51 23.38 32.27
CA ASN A 813 -9.52 24.33 32.77
C ASN A 813 -8.72 23.66 33.88
N ASP A 814 -7.52 23.22 33.52
CA ASP A 814 -6.40 23.21 34.45
C ASP A 814 -6.25 24.64 35.01
N LYS A 815 -6.31 24.77 36.33
CA LYS A 815 -5.95 25.96 37.12
C LYS A 815 -6.80 27.23 36.88
N VAL A 816 -8.01 27.31 37.46
CA VAL A 816 -8.52 28.61 37.95
C VAL A 816 -9.21 28.44 39.30
N SER A 817 -8.81 29.32 40.22
CA SER A 817 -9.22 29.44 41.62
C SER A 817 -10.72 29.64 41.85
N ASN A 818 -11.24 28.97 42.89
CA ASN A 818 -12.54 29.15 43.52
C ASN A 818 -12.87 30.62 43.89
N LYS A 819 -13.36 31.44 42.95
CA LYS A 819 -14.16 32.63 43.26
C LYS A 819 -15.18 32.89 42.16
N ASN A 820 -16.46 32.71 42.54
CA ASN A 820 -17.74 33.03 41.88
C ASN A 820 -18.59 31.79 41.57
N ILE A 821 -19.05 31.13 42.63
CA ILE A 821 -20.18 30.19 42.58
C ILE A 821 -21.44 31.03 42.77
N GLY A 822 -22.17 31.29 41.69
CA GLY A 822 -23.41 32.08 41.72
C GLY A 822 -24.33 31.92 40.51
N MET A 823 -23.94 31.24 39.45
CA MET A 823 -24.82 30.90 38.32
C MET A 823 -25.01 29.39 38.31
N SER A 824 -26.25 28.89 38.40
CA SER A 824 -26.55 27.45 38.43
C SER A 824 -25.90 26.78 37.22
N ASP A 825 -25.30 25.60 37.40
CA ASP A 825 -24.62 24.80 36.35
C ASP A 825 -25.59 24.15 35.34
N GLU A 826 -26.83 24.64 35.32
CA GLU A 826 -27.93 24.09 34.55
C GLU A 826 -27.94 24.66 33.13
N VAL A 827 -28.24 23.80 32.15
CA VAL A 827 -28.49 24.20 30.77
C VAL A 827 -30.00 24.40 30.59
N HIS A 828 -30.41 25.64 30.37
CA HIS A 828 -31.83 25.94 30.14
C HIS A 828 -32.20 25.66 28.68
N CYS A 829 -33.27 24.90 28.47
CA CYS A 829 -33.73 24.54 27.16
C CYS A 829 -35.19 24.93 26.93
N THR A 830 -35.45 25.55 25.78
CA THR A 830 -36.80 25.86 25.30
C THR A 830 -37.05 25.11 23.99
N VAL A 831 -38.09 24.27 23.98
CA VAL A 831 -38.55 23.56 22.78
C VAL A 831 -39.92 24.10 22.39
N THR A 832 -40.09 24.47 21.12
CA THR A 832 -41.35 24.95 20.56
C THR A 832 -41.79 24.08 19.39
N THR A 833 -43.07 23.72 19.38
CA THR A 833 -43.69 22.90 18.33
C THR A 833 -45.05 23.47 17.97
N GLU A 834 -45.32 23.61 16.67
CA GLU A 834 -46.55 24.18 16.13
C GLU A 834 -46.95 23.46 14.83
N PHE A 835 -48.26 23.29 14.58
CA PHE A 835 -48.75 22.89 13.27
C PHE A 835 -48.75 24.07 12.29
N VAL A 836 -47.98 23.96 11.21
CA VAL A 836 -47.81 24.97 10.16
C VAL A 836 -48.00 24.37 8.77
N THR A 837 -48.17 25.19 7.74
CA THR A 837 -48.19 24.74 6.34
C THR A 837 -46.81 24.20 5.92
N TRP A 838 -46.73 23.26 4.97
CA TRP A 838 -45.47 22.59 4.60
C TRP A 838 -44.32 23.55 4.26
N ASP A 839 -44.61 24.65 3.56
CA ASP A 839 -43.66 25.69 3.19
C ASP A 839 -43.03 26.42 4.39
N LYS A 840 -43.69 26.38 5.55
CA LYS A 840 -43.26 27.00 6.79
C LYS A 840 -42.66 26.04 7.80
N THR A 841 -42.58 24.74 7.47
CA THR A 841 -42.01 23.74 8.38
C THR A 841 -40.53 24.05 8.65
N LEU A 842 -40.17 24.12 9.93
CA LEU A 842 -38.81 24.37 10.39
C LEU A 842 -38.43 23.35 11.44
N PHE A 843 -37.27 22.71 11.26
CA PHE A 843 -36.63 21.92 12.30
C PHE A 843 -35.21 22.40 12.52
N GLN A 844 -34.96 23.00 13.69
CA GLN A 844 -33.72 23.67 14.01
C GLN A 844 -33.38 23.59 15.49
N PHE A 845 -32.10 23.34 15.78
CA PHE A 845 -31.49 23.50 17.09
C PHE A 845 -30.53 24.69 17.10
N GLU A 846 -30.50 25.43 18.19
CA GLU A 846 -29.52 26.46 18.50
C GLU A 846 -28.90 26.18 19.88
N PHE A 847 -27.60 25.94 19.91
CA PHE A 847 -26.82 25.68 21.11
C PHE A 847 -25.96 26.90 21.43
N HIS A 848 -26.16 27.49 22.60
CA HIS A 848 -25.48 28.70 23.05
C HIS A 848 -24.37 28.35 24.04
N CYS A 849 -23.14 28.57 23.61
CA CYS A 849 -21.92 28.35 24.39
C CYS A 849 -21.21 29.68 24.65
N ASP A 850 -20.31 29.71 25.63
CA ASP A 850 -19.55 30.93 25.99
C ASP A 850 -18.88 31.62 24.78
N ASN A 851 -18.30 30.85 23.86
CA ASN A 851 -17.49 31.40 22.76
C ASN A 851 -18.12 31.24 21.38
N CYS A 852 -19.25 30.54 21.25
CA CYS A 852 -19.94 30.37 19.99
C CYS A 852 -21.43 30.03 20.13
N THR A 853 -22.19 30.33 19.08
CA THR A 853 -23.52 29.75 18.84
C THR A 853 -23.42 28.72 17.73
N VAL A 854 -23.91 27.50 18.00
CA VAL A 854 -23.99 26.42 17.01
C VAL A 854 -25.45 26.25 16.60
N THR A 855 -25.76 26.44 15.33
CA THR A 855 -27.11 26.20 14.78
C THR A 855 -27.07 24.96 13.90
N LEU A 856 -28.00 24.03 14.13
CA LEU A 856 -28.21 22.85 13.29
C LEU A 856 -29.62 22.90 12.72
N LYS A 857 -29.76 23.18 11.43
CA LYS A 857 -31.05 23.35 10.74
C LYS A 857 -31.25 22.26 9.70
N LYS A 858 -32.41 21.60 9.69
CA LYS A 858 -32.76 20.60 8.67
C LYS A 858 -33.30 21.28 7.42
N GLU A 859 -32.73 20.95 6.27
CA GLU A 859 -33.23 21.35 4.94
C GLU A 859 -33.30 20.13 4.03
N GLY A 860 -34.48 19.50 3.95
CA GLY A 860 -34.66 18.26 3.19
C GLY A 860 -33.74 17.13 3.70
N PRO A 861 -32.92 16.51 2.82
CA PRO A 861 -32.03 15.39 3.19
C PRO A 861 -30.68 15.84 3.79
N ILE A 862 -30.50 17.13 4.07
CA ILE A 862 -29.26 17.67 4.65
C ILE A 862 -29.51 18.43 5.97
N TRP A 863 -28.52 18.37 6.84
CA TRP A 863 -28.34 19.25 7.96
C TRP A 863 -27.40 20.40 7.57
N LEU A 864 -27.86 21.64 7.73
CA LEU A 864 -27.01 22.82 7.73
C LEU A 864 -26.47 23.05 9.14
N LEU A 865 -25.17 22.87 9.29
CA LEU A 865 -24.45 23.18 10.53
C LEU A 865 -23.76 24.54 10.38
N LEU A 866 -24.17 25.48 11.23
CA LEU A 866 -23.65 26.83 11.28
C LEU A 866 -22.96 27.07 12.63
N VAL A 867 -21.70 27.49 12.62
CA VAL A 867 -20.98 27.89 13.84
C VAL A 867 -20.65 29.36 13.75
N ARG A 868 -21.21 30.16 14.67
CA ARG A 868 -20.91 31.58 14.83
C ARG A 868 -20.04 31.76 16.05
N ALA A 869 -18.73 31.93 15.84
CA ALA A 869 -17.76 32.23 16.90
C ALA A 869 -17.25 33.66 16.76
N THR A 870 -16.61 34.18 17.81
CA THR A 870 -15.96 35.51 17.78
C THR A 870 -14.90 35.64 16.69
N LYS A 871 -14.27 34.53 16.29
CA LYS A 871 -13.22 34.45 15.27
C LYS A 871 -13.72 34.26 13.83
N GLY A 872 -15.03 34.08 13.62
CA GLY A 872 -15.60 33.88 12.28
C GLY A 872 -16.86 33.04 12.25
N ARG A 873 -17.47 32.96 11.05
CA ARG A 873 -18.66 32.15 10.75
C ARG A 873 -18.26 30.97 9.87
N TYR A 874 -18.61 29.76 10.30
CA TYR A 874 -18.40 28.52 9.56
C TYR A 874 -19.75 27.90 9.19
N GLU A 875 -19.85 27.35 7.98
CA GLU A 875 -21.05 26.72 7.46
C GLU A 875 -20.68 25.43 6.73
N THR A 876 -21.36 24.34 7.05
CA THR A 876 -21.17 23.05 6.38
C THR A 876 -22.49 22.33 6.19
N LYS A 877 -22.56 21.51 5.14
CA LYS A 877 -23.70 20.66 4.81
C LYS A 877 -23.35 19.22 5.17
N ILE A 878 -24.17 18.60 6.00
CA ILE A 878 -24.01 17.22 6.46
C ILE A 878 -25.20 16.41 5.95
N GLN A 879 -24.98 15.24 5.37
CA GLN A 879 -26.07 14.36 4.95
C GLN A 879 -26.83 13.81 6.17
N CYS A 880 -28.16 13.82 6.13
CA CYS A 880 -28.98 13.16 7.14
C CYS A 880 -28.85 11.64 6.98
N LEU A 881 -28.28 10.96 7.97
CA LEU A 881 -28.07 9.50 7.93
C LEU A 881 -28.87 8.76 9.00
N GLY A 882 -29.53 9.46 9.92
CA GLY A 882 -30.21 8.86 11.07
C GLY A 882 -31.30 7.88 10.67
N LEU A 883 -32.09 8.21 9.65
CA LEU A 883 -33.14 7.33 9.10
C LEU A 883 -32.59 6.04 8.49
N GLN A 884 -31.56 6.15 7.63
CA GLN A 884 -30.92 5.00 7.01
C GLN A 884 -30.26 4.10 8.08
N THR A 885 -29.56 4.72 9.03
CA THR A 885 -28.90 4.00 10.14
C THR A 885 -29.91 3.30 11.05
N ALA A 886 -31.06 3.92 11.33
CA ALA A 886 -32.14 3.32 12.11
C ALA A 886 -32.70 2.07 11.41
N ASN A 887 -33.02 2.18 10.11
CA ASN A 887 -33.54 1.07 9.33
C ASN A 887 -32.52 -0.07 9.20
N GLU A 888 -31.25 0.23 8.93
CA GLU A 888 -30.20 -0.78 8.88
C GLU A 888 -30.04 -1.51 10.22
N ARG A 889 -30.09 -0.76 11.33
CA ARG A 889 -29.98 -1.33 12.68
C ARG A 889 -31.18 -2.20 13.05
N PHE A 890 -32.41 -1.77 12.72
CA PHE A 890 -33.62 -2.58 12.92
C PHE A 890 -33.50 -3.92 12.20
N ARG A 891 -33.16 -3.90 10.90
CA ARG A 891 -32.98 -5.10 10.08
C ARG A 891 -31.93 -6.05 10.64
N LYS A 892 -30.79 -5.52 11.09
CA LYS A 892 -29.71 -6.32 11.68
C LYS A 892 -30.17 -7.00 12.98
N LEU A 893 -30.84 -6.25 13.86
CA LEU A 893 -31.35 -6.76 15.14
C LEU A 893 -32.49 -7.77 14.98
N CYS A 894 -33.31 -7.69 13.93
CA CYS A 894 -34.31 -8.72 13.64
C CYS A 894 -33.67 -10.08 13.31
N LYS A 895 -32.43 -10.11 12.79
CA LYS A 895 -31.75 -11.36 12.41
C LYS A 895 -30.93 -11.95 13.54
N ASP A 896 -30.22 -11.10 14.28
CA ASP A 896 -29.33 -11.49 15.36
C ASP A 896 -29.54 -10.54 16.55
N TYR A 897 -30.64 -10.76 17.27
CA TYR A 897 -30.98 -9.95 18.44
C TYR A 897 -30.03 -10.28 19.60
N ASN A 898 -29.18 -9.33 19.94
CA ASN A 898 -28.35 -9.38 21.15
C ASN A 898 -28.88 -8.37 22.19
N SER A 899 -29.36 -8.89 23.32
CA SER A 899 -29.89 -8.08 24.43
C SER A 899 -28.85 -7.16 25.08
N ASP A 900 -27.56 -7.48 24.95
CA ASP A 900 -26.47 -6.68 25.53
C ASP A 900 -26.17 -5.42 24.71
N LEU A 901 -26.54 -5.41 23.41
CA LEU A 901 -26.26 -4.32 22.46
C LEU A 901 -27.46 -3.39 22.20
N TYR A 902 -28.64 -3.74 22.71
CA TYR A 902 -29.86 -2.95 22.57
C TYR A 902 -30.76 -3.09 23.80
N ASN A 903 -30.81 -2.03 24.61
CA ASN A 903 -31.62 -1.97 25.82
C ASN A 903 -33.01 -1.38 25.50
N SER A 904 -34.07 -2.20 25.60
CA SER A 904 -35.44 -1.74 25.39
C SER A 904 -35.96 -0.82 26.50
N ARG A 905 -35.21 -0.63 27.60
CA ARG A 905 -35.62 0.23 28.73
C ARG A 905 -35.50 1.72 28.45
N ASP A 906 -34.75 2.14 27.44
CA ASP A 906 -34.73 3.54 26.97
C ASP A 906 -36.16 4.06 26.71
N SER A 907 -37.01 3.21 26.12
CA SER A 907 -38.38 3.56 25.75
C SER A 907 -39.29 3.79 26.97
N VAL A 908 -38.95 3.18 28.11
CA VAL A 908 -39.61 3.48 29.41
C VAL A 908 -39.25 4.89 29.87
N GLY A 909 -37.99 5.31 29.66
CA GLY A 909 -37.55 6.68 29.95
C GLY A 909 -38.34 7.72 29.16
N PHE A 910 -38.60 7.48 27.89
CA PHE A 910 -39.44 8.36 27.06
C PHE A 910 -40.89 8.40 27.53
N SER A 911 -41.44 7.26 27.99
CA SER A 911 -42.79 7.22 28.58
C SER A 911 -42.85 7.99 29.91
N ALA A 912 -41.76 7.99 30.70
CA ALA A 912 -41.62 8.82 31.89
C ALA A 912 -41.60 10.32 31.56
N TRP A 913 -40.95 10.71 30.46
CA TRP A 913 -40.97 12.11 29.99
C TRP A 913 -42.37 12.54 29.55
N TRP A 914 -43.12 11.66 28.88
CA TRP A 914 -44.53 11.92 28.54
C TRP A 914 -45.37 12.21 29.78
N GLU A 915 -45.30 11.31 30.76
CA GLU A 915 -46.02 11.42 32.03
C GLU A 915 -45.68 12.73 32.77
N ALA A 916 -44.39 13.11 32.76
CA ALA A 916 -43.92 14.35 33.35
C ALA A 916 -44.43 15.59 32.61
N ILE A 917 -44.40 15.60 31.27
CA ILE A 917 -44.92 16.73 30.46
C ILE A 917 -46.42 16.94 30.70
N ILE A 918 -47.19 15.85 30.86
CA ILE A 918 -48.61 15.94 31.20
C ILE A 918 -48.83 16.52 32.59
N LYS A 919 -47.99 16.15 33.57
CA LYS A 919 -48.08 16.64 34.95
C LYS A 919 -47.56 18.07 35.10
N ALA A 920 -46.62 18.50 34.26
CA ALA A 920 -45.92 19.78 34.36
C ALA A 920 -46.68 20.99 33.80
N LYS A 921 -48.02 20.98 33.91
CA LYS A 921 -48.91 22.05 33.37
C LYS A 921 -48.90 23.32 34.21
N GLN A 922 -48.89 23.18 35.54
CA GLN A 922 -49.00 24.30 36.48
C GLN A 922 -47.70 24.55 37.24
N ASN A 923 -46.92 23.51 37.52
CA ASN A 923 -45.63 23.60 38.21
C ASN A 923 -44.59 22.74 37.48
N PRO A 924 -43.29 23.08 37.54
CA PRO A 924 -42.23 22.23 37.04
C PRO A 924 -42.22 20.85 37.71
N VAL A 925 -41.97 19.81 36.92
CA VAL A 925 -41.78 18.43 37.40
C VAL A 925 -40.30 18.10 37.35
N HIS A 926 -39.72 17.74 38.50
CA HIS A 926 -38.32 17.36 38.63
C HIS A 926 -38.15 15.84 38.56
N PHE A 927 -37.09 15.39 37.89
CA PHE A 927 -36.73 13.98 37.79
C PHE A 927 -35.71 13.59 38.86
N SER A 928 -35.82 12.35 39.34
CA SER A 928 -34.80 11.73 40.19
C SER A 928 -34.46 10.34 39.64
N TYR A 929 -33.20 10.14 39.25
CA TYR A 929 -32.74 8.90 38.63
C TYR A 929 -32.08 8.01 39.70
N LYS A 930 -32.51 6.74 39.80
CA LYS A 930 -31.88 5.73 40.67
C LYS A 930 -30.56 5.28 40.00
N ASN A 931 -29.43 5.58 40.63
CA ASN A 931 -28.03 5.40 40.17
C ASN A 931 -27.56 6.40 39.09
N LYS A 932 -26.79 7.41 39.51
CA LYS A 932 -26.06 8.36 38.63
C LYS A 932 -24.84 7.74 37.91
N THR A 933 -24.53 6.47 38.13
CA THR A 933 -23.19 5.91 37.85
C THR A 933 -23.08 4.89 36.74
N LEU A 934 -24.12 4.58 35.96
CA LEU A 934 -23.96 3.67 34.82
C LEU A 934 -24.50 4.30 33.55
N ARG A 935 -23.56 4.51 32.60
CA ARG A 935 -23.82 4.57 31.17
C ARG A 935 -24.75 3.39 30.83
N ASN A 936 -26.01 3.69 30.55
CA ASN A 936 -27.01 2.94 29.78
C ASN A 936 -28.40 3.39 30.22
#